data_AF-A0A1J8PLN2-F1
#
_entry.id   AF-A0A1J8PLN2-F1
#
_cell.length_a   1.000
_cell.length_b   1.000
_cell.length_c   1.000
_cell.angle_alpha   90.00
_cell.angle_beta   90.00
_cell.angle_gamma   90.00
#
_symmetry.space_group_name_H-M   'P 1'
#
loop_
_entity.id
_entity.type
_entity.pdbx_description
1 polymer ?
#
loop_
_entity_poly.entity_id
_entity_poly.type
_entity_poly.pdbx_seq_one_letter_code
_entity_poly.pdbx_strand_id
1 'polypeptide(L)'
;MYILPREHDKLLLHQAGFLAQKRLARGLQLNINEAIALIASQLQERIRDGHHSVAELMHHGKTLLGRRHVLPSVPPRLHEIQVEGTFPDGVFLVTVHDPICTDDGNLESALYSSFLPVPSQDKFPAVETTIISRESLPGAIIARKERITINAGRERIRLKVTNHGDRPIQVGSHYHFTETNGALEFDRVKANGMRLDIPAGTAVRFEPGDSKTVKLCAITGKKIITGGNSIAARMGDGLKRGTFIDQGKLLGAFSHCPEPGELEVHEDTTIGHEEYISMYGPTVGDRIRLGDTSLWVEIERDAAFYGEESKFGGGKSIRDGMGQIVSRRHLESHLDLVITNAVIIDWTGIHKADIGVKNGKIVGISKAGNPDIMNVTDNMIIGSSTEVIAGEKLIVTAGAVDAHVHYICPQQVTEALAAGTTTMIGGGTGPSAGTNATTCTSSPFYMKTMLAATDGLPMNFAFTGKGNDSGRKALEDIVRAGAAGLKLHEDWGSTPATISNCLDVGDEFDVQVNIHTDTLNESGFVESTIKAFGGRTIHTYHTEGAGGGHAPDIIVVCGLKNVLPSSTNPTRPYTRNTLDEHLDMLMVCHHLDKSIPEDLAFAESRIRAETVAAEDVLHDMGAISMISSDSQAMGRVGEVVSRTWRTASKLKDFKGPLTELNDTGESDNGRVKRYVAKYTINPAITHGISHLVGSVEVGKLADLVLWKPENFGAKPEMVLKSGVITWAQMGDANASIPTVQPSYGRPMWGSFPAAAALNSVAFVSRVSIETGTIASYGLSKRAEPVFNCRNVTKEDMKWNDALPNMAVDPESYEVRADGMLVDIEPATTLPLGKEYNFF
;
A
#
# COMPACT_ATOMS: atom_id res chain seq x y z
N MET A 1 -34.50 -8.17 19.65
CA MET A 1 -34.14 -8.70 18.31
C MET A 1 -32.95 -9.62 18.50
N TYR A 2 -32.91 -10.77 17.82
CA TYR A 2 -31.79 -11.71 17.88
C TYR A 2 -30.90 -11.52 16.64
N ILE A 3 -30.29 -10.33 16.51
CA ILE A 3 -29.56 -9.88 15.33
C ILE A 3 -28.18 -10.55 15.28
N LEU A 4 -27.89 -11.26 14.20
CA LEU A 4 -26.59 -11.88 13.94
C LEU A 4 -25.61 -10.86 13.34
N PRO A 5 -24.27 -11.10 13.43
CA PRO A 5 -23.27 -10.14 12.94
C PRO A 5 -23.48 -9.68 11.49
N ARG A 6 -23.85 -10.61 10.59
CA ARG A 6 -24.16 -10.25 9.18
C ARG A 6 -25.34 -9.28 9.06
N GLU A 7 -26.34 -9.39 9.94
CA GLU A 7 -27.52 -8.50 9.89
C GLU A 7 -27.16 -7.11 10.40
N HIS A 8 -26.23 -7.00 11.37
CA HIS A 8 -25.66 -5.71 11.77
C HIS A 8 -24.91 -5.04 10.61
N ASP A 9 -24.09 -5.78 9.87
CA ASP A 9 -23.39 -5.27 8.69
C ASP A 9 -24.36 -4.84 7.59
N LYS A 10 -25.44 -5.59 7.35
CA LYS A 10 -26.47 -5.21 6.37
C LYS A 10 -27.27 -3.98 6.80
N LEU A 11 -27.47 -3.75 8.10
CA LEU A 11 -28.03 -2.50 8.62
C LEU A 11 -27.10 -1.31 8.39
N LEU A 12 -25.78 -1.48 8.58
CA LEU A 12 -24.78 -0.46 8.23
C LEU A 12 -24.81 -0.15 6.72
N LEU A 13 -24.85 -1.17 5.87
CA LEU A 13 -24.98 -1.03 4.42
C LEU A 13 -26.23 -0.23 4.06
N HIS A 14 -27.38 -0.59 4.64
CA HIS A 14 -28.65 0.11 4.43
C HIS A 14 -28.57 1.58 4.86
N GLN A 15 -27.95 1.88 6.01
CA GLN A 15 -27.75 3.27 6.46
C GLN A 15 -26.88 4.07 5.49
N ALA A 16 -25.80 3.48 4.97
CA ALA A 16 -24.95 4.10 3.95
C ALA A 16 -25.73 4.32 2.64
N GLY A 17 -26.54 3.35 2.21
CA GLY A 17 -27.42 3.48 1.05
C GLY A 17 -28.45 4.59 1.23
N PHE A 18 -29.09 4.68 2.39
CA PHE A 18 -30.04 5.75 2.70
C PHE A 18 -29.38 7.13 2.74
N LEU A 19 -28.15 7.24 3.23
CA LEU A 19 -27.36 8.46 3.11
C LEU A 19 -27.14 8.86 1.64
N ALA A 20 -26.75 7.91 0.80
CA ALA A 20 -26.58 8.13 -0.63
C ALA A 20 -27.91 8.52 -1.31
N GLN A 21 -29.04 7.91 -0.95
CA GLN A 21 -30.36 8.30 -1.42
C GLN A 21 -30.70 9.75 -1.05
N LYS A 22 -30.40 10.21 0.18
CA LYS A 22 -30.57 11.62 0.59
C LYS A 22 -29.68 12.59 -0.19
N ARG A 23 -28.48 12.15 -0.61
CA ARG A 23 -27.58 12.94 -1.46
C ARG A 23 -28.13 13.04 -2.89
N LEU A 24 -28.55 11.91 -3.45
CA LEU A 24 -29.20 11.84 -4.76
C LEU A 24 -30.48 12.67 -4.81
N ALA A 25 -31.37 12.56 -3.83
CA ALA A 25 -32.65 13.27 -3.79
C ALA A 25 -32.51 14.82 -3.80
N ARG A 26 -31.35 15.34 -3.37
CA ARG A 26 -31.05 16.79 -3.43
C ARG A 26 -30.20 17.20 -4.65
N GLY A 27 -29.91 16.29 -5.58
CA GLY A 27 -29.19 16.60 -6.82
C GLY A 27 -27.68 16.42 -6.75
N LEU A 28 -27.14 15.70 -5.77
CA LEU A 28 -25.69 15.42 -5.75
C LEU A 28 -25.33 14.22 -6.62
N GLN A 29 -24.28 14.39 -7.43
CA GLN A 29 -23.62 13.28 -8.09
C GLN A 29 -22.88 12.42 -7.06
N LEU A 30 -23.18 11.12 -7.07
CA LEU A 30 -22.65 10.17 -6.11
C LEU A 30 -21.23 9.73 -6.49
N ASN A 31 -20.33 9.64 -5.51
CA ASN A 31 -19.05 8.97 -5.70
C ASN A 31 -19.21 7.43 -5.72
N ILE A 32 -18.11 6.71 -5.95
CA ILE A 32 -18.16 5.25 -6.11
C ILE A 32 -18.72 4.52 -4.89
N ASN A 33 -18.36 4.96 -3.68
CA ASN A 33 -18.81 4.30 -2.45
C ASN A 33 -20.30 4.54 -2.19
N GLU A 34 -20.78 5.76 -2.46
CA GLU A 34 -22.19 6.12 -2.36
C GLU A 34 -23.03 5.37 -3.39
N ALA A 35 -22.55 5.25 -4.64
CA ALA A 35 -23.21 4.49 -5.69
C ALA A 35 -23.31 2.99 -5.33
N ILE A 36 -22.22 2.39 -4.85
CA ILE A 36 -22.21 1.00 -4.34
C ILE A 36 -23.22 0.83 -3.22
N ALA A 37 -23.18 1.70 -2.21
CA ALA A 37 -24.06 1.58 -1.05
C ALA A 37 -25.54 1.71 -1.42
N LEU A 38 -25.89 2.65 -2.32
CA LEU A 38 -27.24 2.84 -2.81
C LEU A 38 -27.73 1.60 -3.56
N ILE A 39 -27.00 1.17 -4.59
CA ILE A 39 -27.40 0.04 -5.42
C ILE A 39 -27.53 -1.23 -4.57
N ALA A 40 -26.52 -1.51 -3.74
CA ALA A 40 -26.52 -2.67 -2.87
C ALA A 40 -27.71 -2.67 -1.88
N SER A 41 -28.02 -1.53 -1.29
CA SER A 41 -29.17 -1.40 -0.37
C SER A 41 -30.50 -1.57 -1.09
N GLN A 42 -30.64 -0.99 -2.30
CA GLN A 42 -31.86 -1.16 -3.09
C GLN A 42 -32.07 -2.61 -3.53
N LEU A 43 -31.01 -3.33 -3.88
CA LEU A 43 -31.10 -4.77 -4.13
C LEU A 43 -31.58 -5.52 -2.87
N GLN A 44 -31.09 -5.19 -1.67
CA GLN A 44 -31.58 -5.81 -0.42
C GLN A 44 -33.09 -5.58 -0.19
N GLU A 45 -33.56 -4.36 -0.43
CA GLU A 45 -35.00 -4.03 -0.30
C GLU A 45 -35.84 -4.84 -1.29
N ARG A 46 -35.38 -4.97 -2.55
CA ARG A 46 -36.09 -5.79 -3.56
C ARG A 46 -36.05 -7.28 -3.28
N ILE A 47 -34.96 -7.78 -2.69
CA ILE A 47 -34.88 -9.15 -2.19
C ILE A 47 -35.92 -9.35 -1.08
N ARG A 48 -36.00 -8.40 -0.15
CA ARG A 48 -36.95 -8.44 0.98
C ARG A 48 -38.41 -8.44 0.53
N ASP A 49 -38.75 -7.74 -0.56
CA ASP A 49 -40.09 -7.74 -1.15
C ASP A 49 -40.51 -9.13 -1.67
N GLY A 50 -39.54 -9.96 -2.09
CA GLY A 50 -39.80 -11.33 -2.53
C GLY A 50 -40.50 -11.46 -3.90
N HIS A 51 -40.52 -10.39 -4.70
CA HIS A 51 -41.19 -10.36 -6.01
C HIS A 51 -40.24 -10.54 -7.20
N HIS A 52 -38.92 -10.60 -6.97
CA HIS A 52 -37.92 -10.73 -8.03
C HIS A 52 -37.05 -11.97 -7.80
N SER A 53 -36.72 -12.64 -8.89
CA SER A 53 -35.65 -13.64 -8.94
C SER A 53 -34.26 -12.99 -8.94
N VAL A 54 -33.22 -13.78 -8.69
CA VAL A 54 -31.82 -13.33 -8.81
C VAL A 54 -31.56 -12.72 -10.19
N ALA A 55 -31.98 -13.38 -11.26
CA ALA A 55 -31.74 -12.91 -12.64
C ALA A 55 -32.40 -11.55 -12.93
N GLU A 56 -33.61 -11.33 -12.42
CA GLU A 56 -34.29 -10.04 -12.56
C GLU A 56 -33.57 -8.93 -11.78
N LEU A 57 -33.05 -9.22 -10.59
CA LEU A 57 -32.29 -8.26 -9.80
C LEU A 57 -30.93 -7.91 -10.41
N MET A 58 -30.29 -8.87 -11.09
CA MET A 58 -29.08 -8.60 -11.89
C MET A 58 -29.33 -7.54 -12.97
N HIS A 59 -30.53 -7.52 -13.56
CA HIS A 59 -30.93 -6.48 -14.51
C HIS A 59 -31.40 -5.20 -13.81
N HIS A 60 -32.23 -5.32 -12.76
CA HIS A 60 -32.78 -4.19 -12.02
C HIS A 60 -31.69 -3.25 -11.50
N GLY A 61 -30.61 -3.80 -10.93
CA GLY A 61 -29.49 -3.01 -10.42
C GLY A 61 -28.84 -2.10 -11.47
N LYS A 62 -28.86 -2.48 -12.76
CA LYS A 62 -28.34 -1.66 -13.87
C LYS A 62 -29.21 -0.46 -14.22
N THR A 63 -30.45 -0.44 -13.72
CA THR A 63 -31.43 0.60 -14.04
C THR A 63 -31.46 1.72 -13.00
N LEU A 64 -30.84 1.55 -11.83
CA LEU A 64 -30.99 2.46 -10.70
C LEU A 64 -30.30 3.81 -10.94
N LEU A 65 -29.03 3.79 -11.38
CA LEU A 65 -28.22 4.99 -11.56
C LEU A 65 -27.64 5.04 -12.98
N GLY A 66 -27.83 6.19 -13.65
CA GLY A 66 -27.17 6.52 -14.92
C GLY A 66 -25.93 7.39 -14.74
N ARG A 67 -25.15 7.58 -15.81
CA ARG A 67 -23.89 8.36 -15.84
C ARG A 67 -24.01 9.76 -15.26
N ARG A 68 -25.16 10.45 -15.42
CA ARG A 68 -25.36 11.81 -14.90
C ARG A 68 -25.55 11.90 -13.38
N HIS A 69 -25.84 10.77 -12.72
CA HIS A 69 -26.14 10.69 -11.29
C HIS A 69 -24.92 10.38 -10.43
N VAL A 70 -23.79 10.07 -11.05
CA VAL A 70 -22.55 9.67 -10.40
C VAL A 70 -21.40 10.55 -10.87
N LEU A 71 -20.30 10.56 -10.13
CA LEU A 71 -19.10 11.25 -10.57
C LEU A 71 -18.55 10.61 -11.87
N PRO A 72 -17.92 11.41 -12.76
CA PRO A 72 -17.31 10.97 -14.03
C PRO A 72 -16.46 9.69 -13.97
N SER A 73 -15.75 9.50 -12.86
CA SER A 73 -14.85 8.38 -12.58
C SER A 73 -15.55 7.08 -12.20
N VAL A 74 -16.84 7.10 -11.82
CA VAL A 74 -17.56 5.94 -11.29
C VAL A 74 -17.85 4.87 -12.36
N PRO A 75 -18.44 5.20 -13.53
CA PRO A 75 -18.76 4.18 -14.54
C PRO A 75 -17.60 3.28 -14.97
N PRO A 76 -16.37 3.80 -15.23
CA PRO A 76 -15.26 2.96 -15.65
C PRO A 76 -14.57 2.21 -14.50
N ARG A 77 -14.90 2.49 -13.23
CA ARG A 77 -14.33 1.81 -12.05
C ARG A 77 -15.28 0.78 -11.43
N LEU A 78 -16.59 1.02 -11.54
CA LEU A 78 -17.62 0.20 -10.94
C LEU A 78 -18.08 -0.88 -11.93
N HIS A 79 -17.29 -1.95 -12.05
CA HIS A 79 -17.56 -3.06 -12.97
C HIS A 79 -18.57 -4.07 -12.43
N GLU A 80 -18.64 -4.24 -11.13
CA GLU A 80 -19.61 -5.16 -10.52
C GLU A 80 -19.99 -4.74 -9.10
N ILE A 81 -21.21 -5.11 -8.71
CA ILE A 81 -21.69 -5.04 -7.32
C ILE A 81 -22.27 -6.40 -6.97
N GLN A 82 -21.92 -6.88 -5.78
CA GLN A 82 -22.36 -8.16 -5.26
C GLN A 82 -23.07 -7.99 -3.93
N VAL A 83 -24.26 -8.58 -3.80
CA VAL A 83 -25.03 -8.60 -2.55
C VAL A 83 -25.60 -10.00 -2.33
N GLU A 84 -25.70 -10.40 -1.06
CA GLU A 84 -26.48 -11.57 -0.67
C GLU A 84 -27.63 -11.15 0.25
N GLY A 85 -28.82 -11.67 -0.01
CA GLY A 85 -30.00 -11.39 0.80
C GLY A 85 -30.91 -12.61 0.89
N THR A 86 -31.88 -12.55 1.81
CA THR A 86 -32.83 -13.64 2.07
C THR A 86 -34.06 -13.50 1.18
N PHE A 87 -34.07 -14.23 0.07
CA PHE A 87 -35.23 -14.46 -0.78
C PHE A 87 -36.25 -15.39 -0.08
N PRO A 88 -37.48 -15.50 -0.60
CA PRO A 88 -38.47 -16.44 -0.07
C PRO A 88 -37.99 -17.90 0.00
N ASP A 89 -37.05 -18.28 -0.86
CA ASP A 89 -36.52 -19.64 -1.03
C ASP A 89 -35.09 -19.82 -0.50
N GLY A 90 -34.48 -18.80 0.12
CA GLY A 90 -33.16 -18.92 0.76
C GLY A 90 -32.27 -17.70 0.60
N VAL A 91 -30.98 -17.86 0.92
CA VAL A 91 -29.98 -16.80 0.77
C VAL A 91 -29.23 -17.02 -0.54
N PHE A 92 -29.24 -16.02 -1.42
CA PHE A 92 -28.61 -16.10 -2.73
C PHE A 92 -27.81 -14.83 -3.06
N LEU A 93 -26.76 -15.04 -3.86
CA LEU A 93 -25.92 -13.99 -4.42
C LEU A 93 -26.58 -13.35 -5.66
N VAL A 94 -26.64 -12.02 -5.66
CA VAL A 94 -26.94 -11.21 -6.84
C VAL A 94 -25.68 -10.46 -7.24
N THR A 95 -25.25 -10.63 -8.48
CA THR A 95 -24.12 -9.89 -9.07
C THR A 95 -24.63 -9.00 -10.20
N VAL A 96 -24.51 -7.69 -10.03
CA VAL A 96 -24.84 -6.70 -11.06
C VAL A 96 -23.55 -6.30 -11.78
N HIS A 97 -23.40 -6.74 -13.02
CA HIS A 97 -22.28 -6.34 -13.89
C HIS A 97 -22.58 -5.02 -14.59
N ASP A 98 -21.60 -4.13 -14.64
CA ASP A 98 -21.66 -2.80 -15.25
C ASP A 98 -22.92 -2.03 -14.83
N PRO A 99 -23.12 -1.76 -13.53
CA PRO A 99 -24.34 -1.14 -13.01
C PRO A 99 -24.62 0.26 -13.58
N ILE A 100 -23.60 0.98 -14.06
CA ILE A 100 -23.75 2.31 -14.66
C ILE A 100 -23.62 2.19 -16.19
N CYS A 101 -24.65 1.65 -16.85
CA CYS A 101 -24.62 1.38 -18.30
C CYS A 101 -25.45 2.33 -19.17
N THR A 102 -26.28 3.19 -18.56
CA THR A 102 -27.16 4.16 -19.24
C THR A 102 -26.83 5.59 -18.85
N ASP A 103 -27.26 6.58 -19.63
CA ASP A 103 -27.07 8.00 -19.27
C ASP A 103 -27.99 8.42 -18.13
N ASP A 104 -29.23 7.93 -18.16
CA ASP A 104 -30.26 8.13 -17.16
C ASP A 104 -30.47 6.88 -16.31
N GLY A 105 -30.95 7.05 -15.08
CA GLY A 105 -31.38 5.98 -14.18
C GLY A 105 -32.85 6.17 -13.82
N ASN A 106 -33.48 5.11 -13.34
CA ASN A 106 -34.82 5.16 -12.76
C ASN A 106 -34.73 5.64 -11.31
N LEU A 107 -34.82 6.96 -11.12
CA LEU A 107 -34.68 7.58 -9.80
C LEU A 107 -35.80 7.23 -8.83
N GLU A 108 -36.99 6.89 -9.32
CA GLU A 108 -38.06 6.34 -8.48
C GLU A 108 -37.66 4.98 -7.90
N SER A 109 -37.03 4.13 -8.73
CA SER A 109 -36.48 2.86 -8.27
C SER A 109 -35.26 3.05 -7.36
N ALA A 110 -34.37 4.00 -7.66
CA ALA A 110 -33.20 4.31 -6.82
C ALA A 110 -33.58 4.84 -5.44
N LEU A 111 -34.72 5.50 -5.33
CA LEU A 111 -35.29 6.07 -4.10
C LEU A 111 -36.40 5.20 -3.51
N TYR A 112 -36.60 3.98 -4.00
CA TYR A 112 -37.62 3.08 -3.47
C TYR A 112 -37.42 2.84 -1.96
N SER A 113 -38.56 2.69 -1.27
CA SER A 113 -38.72 2.59 0.19
C SER A 113 -38.12 3.72 1.04
N SER A 114 -37.47 4.73 0.44
CA SER A 114 -36.84 5.85 1.17
C SER A 114 -37.83 6.93 1.62
N PHE A 115 -39.00 7.02 0.97
CA PHE A 115 -39.98 8.10 1.11
C PHE A 115 -39.43 9.51 0.82
N LEU A 116 -38.27 9.61 0.17
CA LEU A 116 -37.70 10.87 -0.28
C LEU A 116 -38.38 11.32 -1.58
N PRO A 117 -38.52 12.64 -1.80
CA PRO A 117 -39.03 13.15 -3.07
C PRO A 117 -38.08 12.80 -4.21
N VAL A 118 -38.62 12.31 -5.32
CA VAL A 118 -37.84 12.07 -6.54
C VAL A 118 -37.39 13.41 -7.11
N PRO A 119 -36.08 13.66 -7.27
CA PRO A 119 -35.59 14.90 -7.85
C PRO A 119 -35.94 14.97 -9.33
N SER A 120 -36.15 16.19 -9.81
CA SER A 120 -36.32 16.46 -11.23
C SER A 120 -35.00 16.27 -11.98
N GLN A 121 -35.08 15.83 -13.24
CA GLN A 121 -33.90 15.47 -14.05
C GLN A 121 -32.95 16.65 -14.32
N ASP A 122 -33.46 17.89 -14.31
CA ASP A 122 -32.68 19.11 -14.47
C ASP A 122 -31.66 19.33 -13.34
N LYS A 123 -31.81 18.68 -12.18
CA LYS A 123 -30.79 18.68 -11.13
C LYS A 123 -29.53 17.90 -11.52
N PHE A 124 -29.61 17.06 -12.55
CA PHE A 124 -28.51 16.26 -13.07
C PHE A 124 -28.28 16.62 -14.54
N PRO A 125 -27.57 17.73 -14.82
CA PRO A 125 -27.29 18.11 -16.20
C PRO A 125 -26.56 16.98 -16.93
N ALA A 126 -26.83 16.84 -18.23
CA ALA A 126 -26.17 15.84 -19.06
C ALA A 126 -24.66 16.06 -19.01
N VAL A 127 -23.92 15.00 -18.67
CA VAL A 127 -22.46 15.00 -18.69
C VAL A 127 -22.04 14.75 -20.14
N GLU A 128 -21.23 15.63 -20.72
CA GLU A 128 -20.58 15.35 -22.01
C GLU A 128 -19.60 14.17 -21.83
N THR A 129 -20.06 12.97 -22.17
CA THR A 129 -19.28 11.72 -22.06
C THR A 129 -18.02 11.69 -22.92
N THR A 130 -17.90 12.62 -23.87
CA THR A 130 -16.73 12.83 -24.74
C THR A 130 -15.53 13.46 -24.04
N ILE A 131 -15.65 13.95 -22.80
CA ILE A 131 -14.59 14.75 -22.14
C ILE A 131 -13.62 13.90 -21.29
N ILE A 132 -14.00 12.70 -20.83
CA ILE A 132 -13.15 11.93 -19.92
C ILE A 132 -12.22 11.02 -20.75
N SER A 133 -10.96 11.43 -20.89
CA SER A 133 -9.94 10.56 -21.47
C SER A 133 -9.71 9.35 -20.54
N ARG A 134 -9.47 8.16 -21.10
CA ARG A 134 -9.11 6.96 -20.29
C ARG A 134 -7.91 7.22 -19.38
N GLU A 135 -7.01 8.10 -19.81
CA GLU A 135 -5.82 8.53 -19.08
C GLU A 135 -6.17 9.37 -17.84
N SER A 136 -7.28 10.12 -17.85
CA SER A 136 -7.72 10.92 -16.69
C SER A 136 -8.34 10.09 -15.56
N LEU A 137 -8.54 8.78 -15.76
CA LEU A 137 -9.21 7.92 -14.78
C LEU A 137 -8.29 7.57 -13.60
N PRO A 138 -8.84 7.37 -12.40
CA PRO A 138 -8.04 6.90 -11.28
C PRO A 138 -7.38 5.55 -11.61
N GLY A 139 -6.07 5.42 -11.38
CA GLY A 139 -5.35 4.16 -11.61
C GLY A 139 -5.13 3.78 -13.07
N ALA A 140 -5.35 4.71 -14.01
CA ALA A 140 -5.20 4.44 -15.45
C ALA A 140 -3.82 3.88 -15.80
N ILE A 141 -3.78 2.94 -16.76
CA ILE A 141 -2.54 2.34 -17.25
C ILE A 141 -2.39 2.66 -18.74
N ILE A 142 -1.22 3.17 -19.13
CA ILE A 142 -0.85 3.38 -20.53
C ILE A 142 0.13 2.28 -20.93
N ALA A 143 -0.35 1.41 -21.82
CA ALA A 143 0.42 0.31 -22.38
C ALA A 143 1.39 0.81 -23.47
N ARG A 144 2.58 0.21 -23.55
CA ARG A 144 3.44 0.33 -24.74
C ARG A 144 2.75 -0.31 -25.96
N LYS A 145 3.04 0.20 -27.16
CA LYS A 145 2.45 -0.29 -28.41
C LYS A 145 3.14 -1.54 -28.98
N GLU A 146 4.37 -1.79 -28.53
CA GLU A 146 5.14 -2.95 -28.97
C GLU A 146 4.55 -4.27 -28.44
N ARG A 147 4.98 -5.40 -29.01
CA ARG A 147 4.54 -6.72 -28.58
C ARG A 147 5.64 -7.37 -27.76
N ILE A 148 5.24 -8.10 -26.72
CA ILE A 148 6.13 -8.82 -25.83
C ILE A 148 6.33 -10.22 -26.39
N THR A 149 7.58 -10.63 -26.58
CA THR A 149 7.93 -12.00 -26.92
C THR A 149 7.95 -12.88 -25.67
N ILE A 150 7.14 -13.94 -25.66
CA ILE A 150 7.10 -14.91 -24.57
C ILE A 150 7.94 -16.15 -24.90
N ASN A 151 8.51 -16.77 -23.87
CA ASN A 151 9.29 -18.00 -23.96
C ASN A 151 10.46 -17.90 -24.96
N ALA A 152 11.07 -16.71 -25.07
CA ALA A 152 12.13 -16.42 -26.02
C ALA A 152 13.31 -17.40 -25.91
N GLY A 153 13.93 -17.73 -27.06
CA GLY A 153 15.14 -18.55 -27.12
C GLY A 153 14.94 -20.05 -26.85
N ARG A 154 13.70 -20.56 -26.85
CA ARG A 154 13.40 -21.98 -26.60
C ARG A 154 13.24 -22.77 -27.90
N GLU A 155 13.59 -24.06 -27.85
CA GLU A 155 13.17 -25.03 -28.86
C GLU A 155 11.64 -25.11 -28.87
N ARG A 156 11.05 -25.07 -30.07
CA ARG A 156 9.61 -25.14 -30.27
C ARG A 156 9.24 -26.17 -31.31
N ILE A 157 8.12 -26.83 -31.08
CA ILE A 157 7.51 -27.78 -32.02
C ILE A 157 6.01 -27.53 -32.17
N ARG A 158 5.43 -27.95 -33.29
CA ARG A 158 3.99 -28.11 -33.45
C ARG A 158 3.60 -29.57 -33.35
N LEU A 159 2.52 -29.89 -32.66
CA LEU A 159 1.96 -31.24 -32.62
C LEU A 159 0.47 -31.18 -32.87
N LYS A 160 -0.03 -32.11 -33.69
CA LYS A 160 -1.46 -32.36 -33.80
C LYS A 160 -1.91 -33.21 -32.61
N VAL A 161 -2.94 -32.76 -31.91
CA VAL A 161 -3.46 -33.41 -30.70
C VAL A 161 -4.94 -33.67 -30.89
N THR A 162 -5.35 -34.93 -30.72
CA THR A 162 -6.75 -35.34 -30.85
C THR A 162 -7.27 -35.91 -29.54
N ASN A 163 -8.47 -35.48 -29.14
CA ASN A 163 -9.16 -36.02 -27.97
C ASN A 163 -10.08 -37.18 -28.38
N HIS A 164 -9.67 -38.41 -28.06
CA HIS A 164 -10.50 -39.62 -28.25
C HIS A 164 -11.37 -39.94 -27.02
N GLY A 165 -11.36 -39.08 -26.01
CA GLY A 165 -12.20 -39.20 -24.84
C GLY A 165 -13.64 -38.74 -25.11
N ASP A 166 -14.53 -39.08 -24.18
CA ASP A 166 -15.95 -38.72 -24.16
C ASP A 166 -16.23 -37.42 -23.38
N ARG A 167 -15.20 -36.77 -22.85
CA ARG A 167 -15.29 -35.55 -22.02
C ARG A 167 -14.29 -34.49 -22.48
N PRO A 168 -14.56 -33.20 -22.20
CA PRO A 168 -13.61 -32.14 -22.48
C PRO A 168 -12.33 -32.27 -21.67
N ILE A 169 -11.20 -31.97 -22.29
CA ILE A 169 -9.87 -31.95 -21.67
C ILE A 169 -9.26 -30.57 -21.86
N GLN A 170 -8.76 -29.96 -20.79
CA GLN A 170 -8.14 -28.64 -20.84
C GLN A 170 -6.73 -28.71 -20.22
N VAL A 171 -5.73 -28.25 -20.98
CA VAL A 171 -4.32 -28.34 -20.61
C VAL A 171 -3.76 -26.94 -20.39
N GLY A 172 -3.26 -26.68 -19.18
CA GLY A 172 -2.68 -25.38 -18.80
C GLY A 172 -1.26 -25.18 -19.35
N SER A 173 -0.88 -23.92 -19.52
CA SER A 173 0.42 -23.45 -20.05
C SER A 173 1.66 -24.21 -19.56
N HIS A 174 1.76 -24.46 -18.25
CA HIS A 174 2.94 -25.04 -17.61
C HIS A 174 2.84 -26.53 -17.31
N TYR A 175 1.77 -27.19 -17.77
CA TYR A 175 1.64 -28.63 -17.60
C TYR A 175 2.62 -29.36 -18.53
N HIS A 176 3.36 -30.34 -18.00
CA HIS A 176 4.26 -31.20 -18.78
C HIS A 176 3.46 -31.94 -19.85
N PHE A 177 3.66 -31.62 -21.13
CA PHE A 177 2.71 -32.02 -22.16
C PHE A 177 2.65 -33.55 -22.35
N THR A 178 3.78 -34.24 -22.15
CA THR A 178 3.87 -35.70 -22.09
C THR A 178 2.97 -36.33 -21.03
N GLU A 179 2.73 -35.65 -19.91
CA GLU A 179 1.97 -36.17 -18.77
C GLU A 179 0.45 -36.04 -18.95
N THR A 180 -0.01 -35.44 -20.06
CA THR A 180 -1.43 -35.12 -20.25
C THR A 180 -2.29 -36.39 -20.35
N ASN A 181 -3.60 -36.21 -20.14
CA ASN A 181 -4.61 -37.27 -20.10
C ASN A 181 -4.39 -38.34 -21.19
N GLY A 182 -4.54 -39.61 -20.84
CA GLY A 182 -4.34 -40.74 -21.74
C GLY A 182 -5.26 -40.76 -22.96
N ALA A 183 -6.41 -40.09 -22.91
CA ALA A 183 -7.32 -39.97 -24.05
C ALA A 183 -6.84 -38.97 -25.13
N LEU A 184 -5.84 -38.13 -24.83
CA LEU A 184 -5.20 -37.28 -25.83
C LEU A 184 -4.15 -38.10 -26.60
N GLU A 185 -4.35 -38.21 -27.91
CA GLU A 185 -3.42 -38.86 -28.83
C GLU A 185 -2.56 -37.82 -29.55
N PHE A 186 -1.24 -38.01 -29.46
CA PHE A 186 -0.19 -37.21 -30.12
C PHE A 186 1.18 -37.91 -29.96
N ASP A 187 2.23 -37.30 -30.50
CA ASP A 187 3.60 -37.80 -30.34
C ASP A 187 4.18 -37.45 -28.94
N ARG A 188 3.99 -38.35 -27.97
CA ARG A 188 4.48 -38.19 -26.59
C ARG A 188 6.01 -38.16 -26.49
N VAL A 189 6.74 -38.79 -27.40
CA VAL A 189 8.21 -38.74 -27.36
C VAL A 189 8.69 -37.35 -27.74
N LYS A 190 8.10 -36.74 -28.78
CA LYS A 190 8.43 -35.37 -29.16
C LYS A 190 7.98 -34.34 -28.11
N ALA A 191 6.89 -34.61 -27.40
CA ALA A 191 6.39 -33.77 -26.32
C ALA A 191 7.15 -33.91 -24.98
N ASN A 192 8.14 -34.80 -24.88
CA ASN A 192 8.90 -35.00 -23.64
C ASN A 192 9.79 -33.78 -23.35
N GLY A 193 9.71 -33.24 -22.14
CA GLY A 193 10.39 -31.99 -21.78
C GLY A 193 9.78 -30.73 -22.39
N MET A 194 8.55 -30.81 -22.93
CA MET A 194 7.84 -29.69 -23.56
C MET A 194 6.59 -29.31 -22.77
N ARG A 195 6.18 -28.05 -22.91
CA ARG A 195 4.92 -27.48 -22.41
C ARG A 195 4.27 -26.59 -23.47
N LEU A 196 3.03 -26.15 -23.27
CA LEU A 196 2.35 -25.26 -24.23
C LEU A 196 3.07 -23.90 -24.33
N ASP A 197 3.29 -23.44 -25.56
CA ASP A 197 3.86 -22.12 -25.86
C ASP A 197 2.76 -21.06 -25.95
N ILE A 198 2.16 -20.77 -24.80
CA ILE A 198 1.03 -19.84 -24.62
C ILE A 198 1.29 -18.97 -23.38
N PRO A 199 0.57 -17.83 -23.20
CA PRO A 199 0.75 -16.98 -22.03
C PRO A 199 0.57 -17.74 -20.71
N ALA A 200 1.41 -17.47 -19.71
CA ALA A 200 1.38 -18.14 -18.42
C ALA A 200 0.00 -18.08 -17.75
N GLY A 201 -0.47 -19.22 -17.26
CA GLY A 201 -1.80 -19.33 -16.65
C GLY A 201 -2.97 -19.41 -17.64
N THR A 202 -2.75 -19.40 -18.95
CA THR A 202 -3.79 -19.76 -19.93
C THR A 202 -3.81 -21.27 -20.18
N ALA A 203 -4.76 -21.75 -20.98
CA ALA A 203 -4.93 -23.16 -21.29
C ALA A 203 -5.51 -23.38 -22.70
N VAL A 204 -5.27 -24.56 -23.28
CA VAL A 204 -5.93 -25.03 -24.50
C VAL A 204 -6.97 -26.07 -24.13
N ARG A 205 -8.19 -25.92 -24.65
CA ARG A 205 -9.32 -26.82 -24.43
C ARG A 205 -9.55 -27.71 -25.66
N PHE A 206 -9.85 -28.98 -25.44
CA PHE A 206 -10.17 -29.99 -26.44
C PHE A 206 -11.52 -30.60 -26.08
N GLU A 207 -12.56 -30.38 -26.89
CA GLU A 207 -13.84 -31.07 -26.75
C GLU A 207 -13.72 -32.54 -27.18
N PRO A 208 -14.68 -33.43 -26.85
CA PRO A 208 -14.69 -34.80 -27.36
C PRO A 208 -14.62 -34.84 -28.89
N GLY A 209 -13.66 -35.57 -29.45
CA GLY A 209 -13.43 -35.66 -30.90
C GLY A 209 -12.66 -34.49 -31.52
N ASP A 210 -12.37 -33.41 -30.78
CA ASP A 210 -11.59 -32.29 -31.28
C ASP A 210 -10.18 -32.71 -31.67
N SER A 211 -9.68 -32.13 -32.77
CA SER A 211 -8.27 -32.17 -33.14
C SER A 211 -7.72 -30.76 -33.34
N LYS A 212 -6.65 -30.40 -32.62
CA LYS A 212 -6.01 -29.07 -32.71
C LYS A 212 -4.51 -29.23 -32.83
N THR A 213 -3.89 -28.38 -33.66
CA THR A 213 -2.43 -28.25 -33.70
C THR A 213 -2.01 -27.24 -32.64
N VAL A 214 -1.16 -27.66 -31.71
CA VAL A 214 -0.64 -26.81 -30.64
C VAL A 214 0.84 -26.52 -30.84
N LYS A 215 1.28 -25.33 -30.44
CA LYS A 215 2.70 -24.99 -30.30
C LYS A 215 3.17 -25.38 -28.90
N LEU A 216 4.29 -26.08 -28.83
CA LEU A 216 4.96 -26.42 -27.58
C LEU A 216 6.35 -25.78 -27.55
N CYS A 217 6.82 -25.42 -26.35
CA CYS A 217 8.19 -24.97 -26.10
C CYS A 217 8.85 -25.81 -25.00
N ALA A 218 10.17 -25.92 -25.04
CA ALA A 218 10.93 -26.68 -24.05
C ALA A 218 10.81 -26.07 -22.64
N ILE A 219 10.84 -26.92 -21.61
CA ILE A 219 11.08 -26.47 -20.24
C ILE A 219 12.53 -25.98 -20.09
N THR A 220 12.78 -25.07 -19.14
CA THR A 220 14.11 -24.51 -18.84
C THR A 220 14.56 -24.98 -17.46
N GLY A 221 15.45 -24.23 -16.78
CA GLY A 221 16.02 -24.65 -15.51
C GLY A 221 16.79 -25.96 -15.63
N LYS A 222 16.61 -26.86 -14.65
CA LYS A 222 17.26 -28.18 -14.64
C LYS A 222 16.63 -29.20 -15.58
N LYS A 223 15.50 -28.86 -16.21
CA LYS A 223 14.71 -29.73 -17.10
C LYS A 223 14.31 -31.05 -16.45
N ILE A 224 13.88 -31.00 -15.20
CA ILE A 224 13.43 -32.18 -14.44
C ILE A 224 11.89 -32.22 -14.47
N ILE A 225 11.33 -33.32 -14.99
CA ILE A 225 9.89 -33.55 -15.06
C ILE A 225 9.44 -34.30 -13.79
N THR A 226 8.42 -33.76 -13.14
CA THR A 226 7.82 -34.33 -11.92
C THR A 226 6.31 -34.09 -11.89
N GLY A 227 5.58 -34.87 -11.09
CA GLY A 227 4.13 -34.76 -10.96
C GLY A 227 3.37 -35.41 -12.12
N GLY A 228 2.17 -34.93 -12.41
CA GLY A 228 1.33 -35.42 -13.50
C GLY A 228 0.96 -36.90 -13.34
N ASN A 229 1.08 -37.69 -14.40
CA ASN A 229 0.81 -39.13 -14.40
C ASN A 229 2.07 -39.97 -14.12
N SER A 230 3.20 -39.32 -13.80
CA SER A 230 4.50 -39.95 -13.59
C SER A 230 5.00 -40.78 -14.78
N ILE A 231 4.60 -40.43 -16.00
CA ILE A 231 5.00 -41.13 -17.23
C ILE A 231 6.51 -41.01 -17.44
N ALA A 232 7.05 -39.79 -17.35
CA ALA A 232 8.48 -39.53 -17.50
C ALA A 232 9.32 -40.30 -16.45
N ALA A 233 8.85 -40.36 -15.21
CA ALA A 233 9.52 -41.08 -14.13
C ALA A 233 9.49 -42.61 -14.33
N ARG A 234 8.36 -43.16 -14.78
CA ARG A 234 8.19 -44.61 -15.01
C ARG A 234 8.98 -45.13 -16.22
N MET A 235 9.12 -44.29 -17.25
CA MET A 235 9.70 -44.69 -18.53
C MET A 235 11.21 -44.41 -18.61
N GLY A 236 11.74 -43.47 -17.81
CA GLY A 236 13.17 -43.15 -17.78
C GLY A 236 13.73 -42.87 -19.17
N ASP A 237 14.75 -43.63 -19.59
CA ASP A 237 15.38 -43.52 -20.91
C ASP A 237 14.46 -43.90 -22.09
N GLY A 238 13.33 -44.57 -21.85
CA GLY A 238 12.38 -45.00 -22.89
C GLY A 238 11.59 -43.88 -23.56
N LEU A 239 11.70 -42.64 -23.07
CA LEU A 239 11.14 -41.42 -23.68
C LEU A 239 12.21 -40.54 -24.37
N LYS A 240 13.43 -41.06 -24.57
CA LYS A 240 14.48 -40.34 -25.32
C LYS A 240 14.26 -40.44 -26.83
N ARG A 241 14.64 -39.40 -27.58
CA ARG A 241 14.61 -39.44 -29.05
C ARG A 241 15.54 -40.55 -29.55
N GLY A 242 15.03 -41.47 -30.36
CA GLY A 242 15.80 -42.56 -30.98
C GLY A 242 15.79 -43.91 -30.23
N THR A 243 15.16 -44.02 -29.06
CA THR A 243 14.94 -45.32 -28.40
C THR A 243 13.67 -46.00 -28.92
N PHE A 244 13.74 -47.32 -29.14
CA PHE A 244 12.54 -48.12 -29.44
C PHE A 244 11.60 -48.05 -28.24
N ILE A 245 10.43 -47.43 -28.43
CA ILE A 245 9.38 -47.44 -27.42
C ILE A 245 8.83 -48.86 -27.38
N ASP A 246 8.99 -49.54 -26.25
CA ASP A 246 8.18 -50.71 -25.97
C ASP A 246 6.73 -50.24 -25.85
N GLN A 247 6.00 -50.30 -26.97
CA GLN A 247 4.61 -49.89 -27.06
C GLN A 247 3.80 -50.59 -25.95
N GLY A 248 4.12 -51.84 -25.58
CA GLY A 248 3.46 -52.57 -24.49
C GLY A 248 3.57 -51.93 -23.09
N LYS A 249 4.60 -51.10 -22.83
CA LYS A 249 4.75 -50.35 -21.56
C LYS A 249 4.04 -48.99 -21.56
N LEU A 250 3.83 -48.38 -22.73
CA LEU A 250 3.12 -47.11 -22.91
C LEU A 250 1.60 -47.33 -23.10
N LEU A 251 1.22 -48.46 -23.71
CA LEU A 251 -0.14 -48.82 -24.17
C LEU A 251 -1.14 -49.26 -23.10
N GLY A 252 -0.77 -49.36 -21.82
CA GLY A 252 -1.75 -49.73 -20.80
C GLY A 252 -2.82 -48.65 -20.56
N ALA A 253 -2.50 -47.36 -20.76
CA ALA A 253 -3.37 -46.26 -20.35
C ALA A 253 -3.20 -44.91 -21.10
N PHE A 254 -2.22 -44.73 -21.99
CA PHE A 254 -1.97 -43.43 -22.65
C PHE A 254 -1.82 -43.55 -24.17
N SER A 255 -2.69 -42.85 -24.92
CA SER A 255 -2.66 -42.82 -26.38
C SER A 255 -1.40 -42.13 -26.91
N HIS A 256 -0.84 -42.69 -27.98
CA HIS A 256 0.35 -42.19 -28.65
C HIS A 256 0.27 -42.46 -30.15
N CYS A 257 0.55 -41.43 -30.96
CA CYS A 257 0.67 -41.54 -32.41
C CYS A 257 1.95 -40.83 -32.85
N PRO A 258 2.97 -41.54 -33.40
CA PRO A 258 4.15 -40.90 -33.97
C PRO A 258 3.79 -39.96 -35.12
N GLU A 259 4.36 -38.74 -35.14
CA GLU A 259 4.10 -37.75 -36.20
C GLU A 259 5.40 -37.54 -37.02
N PRO A 260 5.54 -38.12 -38.23
CA PRO A 260 6.77 -38.01 -39.04
C PRO A 260 6.95 -36.61 -39.65
N GLY A 261 8.20 -36.11 -39.70
CA GLY A 261 8.56 -34.81 -40.32
C GLY A 261 9.19 -33.78 -39.36
N GLU A 262 9.73 -32.69 -39.94
CA GLU A 262 10.19 -31.50 -39.20
C GLU A 262 8.99 -30.72 -38.67
N LEU A 263 8.87 -30.67 -37.35
CA LEU A 263 7.80 -29.97 -36.63
C LEU A 263 8.31 -28.69 -35.97
N GLU A 264 9.57 -28.32 -36.23
CA GLU A 264 10.23 -27.19 -35.61
C GLU A 264 9.55 -25.88 -35.98
N VAL A 265 9.41 -25.00 -34.99
CA VAL A 265 8.85 -23.66 -35.18
C VAL A 265 9.93 -22.65 -34.84
N HIS A 266 10.30 -21.83 -35.82
CA HIS A 266 11.26 -20.74 -35.62
C HIS A 266 10.59 -19.40 -35.28
N GLU A 267 9.26 -19.31 -35.42
CA GLU A 267 8.49 -18.13 -35.07
C GLU A 267 8.26 -18.06 -33.55
N ASP A 268 8.60 -16.91 -32.97
CA ASP A 268 8.31 -16.63 -31.57
C ASP A 268 6.81 -16.41 -31.31
N THR A 269 6.35 -16.76 -30.11
CA THR A 269 5.02 -16.41 -29.65
C THR A 269 5.06 -15.02 -29.00
N THR A 270 4.12 -14.14 -29.38
CA THR A 270 4.06 -12.77 -28.87
C THR A 270 2.69 -12.41 -28.31
N ILE A 271 2.66 -11.50 -27.35
CA ILE A 271 1.45 -10.96 -26.71
C ILE A 271 1.46 -9.42 -26.75
N GLY A 272 0.30 -8.77 -26.81
CA GLY A 272 0.22 -7.30 -26.70
C GLY A 272 0.32 -6.85 -25.24
N HIS A 273 0.85 -5.64 -24.99
CA HIS A 273 0.96 -5.12 -23.61
C HIS A 273 -0.40 -5.02 -22.89
N GLU A 274 -1.47 -4.59 -23.55
CA GLU A 274 -2.81 -4.53 -22.91
C GLU A 274 -3.26 -5.92 -22.41
N GLU A 275 -3.04 -6.96 -23.21
CA GLU A 275 -3.37 -8.34 -22.85
C GLU A 275 -2.45 -8.83 -21.70
N TYR A 276 -1.16 -8.49 -21.74
CA TYR A 276 -0.20 -8.79 -20.67
C TYR A 276 -0.58 -8.12 -19.35
N ILE A 277 -0.87 -6.81 -19.37
CA ILE A 277 -1.34 -6.02 -18.22
C ILE A 277 -2.61 -6.66 -17.62
N SER A 278 -3.55 -7.07 -18.47
CA SER A 278 -4.79 -7.73 -18.04
C SER A 278 -4.56 -9.06 -17.31
N MET A 279 -3.40 -9.69 -17.49
CA MET A 279 -3.07 -10.98 -16.88
C MET A 279 -2.08 -10.89 -15.73
N TYR A 280 -1.07 -10.03 -15.82
CA TYR A 280 0.07 -10.01 -14.90
C TYR A 280 0.33 -8.61 -14.31
N GLY A 281 -0.44 -7.59 -14.72
CA GLY A 281 -0.12 -6.19 -14.45
C GLY A 281 0.98 -5.65 -15.37
N PRO A 282 1.27 -4.34 -15.30
CA PRO A 282 2.20 -3.66 -16.19
C PRO A 282 3.64 -4.15 -16.06
N THR A 283 4.41 -3.91 -17.12
CA THR A 283 5.83 -4.26 -17.26
C THR A 283 6.62 -3.07 -17.80
N VAL A 284 7.91 -3.26 -18.09
CA VAL A 284 8.87 -2.20 -18.45
C VAL A 284 8.30 -1.23 -19.49
N GLY A 285 8.39 0.05 -19.18
CA GLY A 285 7.93 1.14 -20.05
C GLY A 285 6.41 1.41 -20.01
N ASP A 286 5.59 0.52 -19.45
CA ASP A 286 4.19 0.84 -19.17
C ASP A 286 4.11 1.90 -18.06
N ARG A 287 3.05 2.71 -18.11
CA ARG A 287 2.84 3.79 -17.14
C ARG A 287 1.56 3.60 -16.35
N ILE A 288 1.61 3.95 -15.06
CA ILE A 288 0.48 3.84 -14.13
C ILE A 288 0.21 5.20 -13.50
N ARG A 289 -1.04 5.63 -13.49
CA ARG A 289 -1.49 6.79 -12.73
C ARG A 289 -1.72 6.41 -11.26
N LEU A 290 -1.25 7.22 -10.33
CA LEU A 290 -1.38 6.95 -8.90
C LEU A 290 -2.71 7.50 -8.35
N GLY A 291 -3.68 6.63 -8.08
CA GLY A 291 -5.03 7.07 -7.69
C GLY A 291 -5.60 8.05 -8.72
N ASP A 292 -6.25 9.11 -8.25
CA ASP A 292 -6.79 10.22 -9.04
C ASP A 292 -5.84 11.44 -9.08
N THR A 293 -4.57 11.26 -8.70
CA THR A 293 -3.55 12.31 -8.71
C THR A 293 -3.05 12.61 -10.13
N SER A 294 -2.33 13.70 -10.35
CA SER A 294 -1.67 13.93 -11.64
C SER A 294 -0.38 13.14 -11.85
N LEU A 295 0.03 12.31 -10.88
CA LEU A 295 1.29 11.57 -10.90
C LEU A 295 1.20 10.29 -11.73
N TRP A 296 2.23 10.08 -12.56
CA TRP A 296 2.42 8.92 -13.42
C TRP A 296 3.76 8.27 -13.12
N VAL A 297 3.77 6.95 -12.96
CA VAL A 297 5.01 6.19 -12.80
C VAL A 297 5.23 5.29 -13.99
N GLU A 298 6.47 5.20 -14.46
CA GLU A 298 6.90 4.26 -15.48
C GLU A 298 7.63 3.07 -14.83
N ILE A 299 7.34 1.84 -15.28
CA ILE A 299 8.05 0.66 -14.78
C ILE A 299 9.49 0.65 -15.32
N GLU A 300 10.46 0.75 -14.41
CA GLU A 300 11.88 0.92 -14.74
C GLU A 300 12.55 -0.41 -15.11
N ARG A 301 12.10 -1.50 -14.51
CA ARG A 301 12.63 -2.86 -14.70
C ARG A 301 11.57 -3.88 -14.31
N ASP A 302 11.67 -5.06 -14.93
CA ASP A 302 10.85 -6.23 -14.60
C ASP A 302 11.78 -7.44 -14.41
N ALA A 303 11.60 -8.18 -13.33
CA ALA A 303 12.35 -9.41 -13.05
C ALA A 303 11.80 -10.63 -13.82
N ALA A 304 10.62 -10.53 -14.43
CA ALA A 304 9.99 -11.63 -15.13
C ALA A 304 10.78 -12.12 -16.35
N PHE A 305 10.78 -13.44 -16.53
CA PHE A 305 11.05 -14.03 -17.84
C PHE A 305 9.69 -14.22 -18.53
N TYR A 306 9.42 -13.43 -19.57
CA TYR A 306 8.10 -13.40 -20.19
C TYR A 306 7.64 -14.79 -20.65
N GLY A 307 6.45 -15.21 -20.20
CA GLY A 307 5.90 -16.56 -20.38
C GLY A 307 6.15 -17.52 -19.22
N GLU A 308 6.90 -17.11 -18.19
CA GLU A 308 7.13 -17.85 -16.93
C GLU A 308 6.60 -17.11 -15.68
N GLU A 309 5.59 -16.27 -15.85
CA GLU A 309 4.96 -15.54 -14.76
C GLU A 309 4.34 -16.51 -13.74
N SER A 310 4.59 -16.22 -12.46
CA SER A 310 4.06 -16.96 -11.32
C SER A 310 2.59 -16.60 -11.13
N LYS A 311 1.67 -17.52 -11.44
CA LYS A 311 0.22 -17.28 -11.40
C LYS A 311 -0.49 -18.46 -10.75
N PHE A 312 -1.22 -18.17 -9.68
CA PHE A 312 -1.99 -19.16 -8.92
C PHE A 312 -3.42 -19.30 -9.45
N GLY A 313 -4.00 -20.51 -9.28
CA GLY A 313 -5.40 -20.80 -9.58
C GLY A 313 -5.62 -22.08 -10.40
N GLY A 314 -6.90 -22.38 -10.67
CA GLY A 314 -7.31 -23.54 -11.46
C GLY A 314 -6.66 -23.57 -12.85
N GLY A 315 -5.82 -24.58 -13.10
CA GLY A 315 -5.11 -24.77 -14.37
C GLY A 315 -3.98 -23.77 -14.65
N LYS A 316 -3.52 -23.01 -13.65
CA LYS A 316 -2.48 -21.96 -13.81
C LYS A 316 -1.04 -22.50 -13.66
N SER A 317 -0.05 -21.62 -13.47
CA SER A 317 1.37 -21.98 -13.46
C SER A 317 1.85 -22.52 -12.11
N ILE A 318 1.41 -21.98 -10.97
CA ILE A 318 1.79 -22.46 -9.63
C ILE A 318 0.98 -23.71 -9.27
N ARG A 319 1.50 -24.88 -9.66
CA ARG A 319 0.96 -26.22 -9.38
C ARG A 319 2.09 -27.22 -9.27
N ASP A 320 1.80 -28.36 -8.63
CA ASP A 320 2.74 -29.46 -8.39
C ASP A 320 3.54 -29.86 -9.65
N GLY A 321 4.87 -29.85 -9.53
CA GLY A 321 5.81 -30.17 -10.61
C GLY A 321 5.91 -29.14 -11.74
N MET A 322 5.15 -28.05 -11.65
CA MET A 322 5.11 -26.96 -12.62
C MET A 322 5.82 -25.75 -12.00
N GLY A 323 5.15 -24.62 -11.79
CA GLY A 323 5.71 -23.47 -11.07
C GLY A 323 5.92 -23.72 -9.57
N GLN A 324 5.32 -24.77 -9.00
CA GLN A 324 5.59 -25.26 -7.65
C GLN A 324 6.51 -26.49 -7.75
N ILE A 325 7.65 -26.47 -7.08
CA ILE A 325 8.57 -27.61 -7.06
C ILE A 325 7.96 -28.79 -6.30
N VAL A 326 8.16 -30.01 -6.80
CA VAL A 326 7.90 -31.22 -6.02
C VAL A 326 9.02 -31.36 -4.99
N SER A 327 8.69 -31.25 -3.72
CA SER A 327 9.69 -31.25 -2.66
C SER A 327 10.46 -32.58 -2.62
N ARG A 328 11.76 -32.50 -2.94
CA ARG A 328 12.79 -33.52 -2.68
C ARG A 328 13.90 -32.96 -1.77
N ARG A 329 13.68 -31.76 -1.23
CA ARG A 329 14.62 -30.94 -0.45
C ARG A 329 13.99 -30.55 0.90
N HIS A 330 14.79 -30.05 1.83
CA HIS A 330 14.32 -29.57 3.13
C HIS A 330 13.42 -28.32 2.98
N LEU A 331 12.40 -28.23 3.83
CA LEU A 331 11.45 -27.09 3.93
C LEU A 331 12.15 -25.72 4.05
N GLU A 332 13.37 -25.71 4.62
CA GLU A 332 14.20 -24.50 4.76
C GLU A 332 14.56 -23.85 3.42
N SER A 333 14.46 -24.56 2.29
CA SER A 333 14.74 -24.00 0.96
C SER A 333 13.54 -23.35 0.26
N HIS A 334 12.32 -23.45 0.82
CA HIS A 334 11.11 -22.88 0.24
C HIS A 334 10.71 -21.55 0.88
N LEU A 335 9.99 -20.72 0.14
CA LEU A 335 9.33 -19.54 0.68
C LEU A 335 8.16 -19.94 1.60
N ASP A 336 7.88 -19.13 2.62
CA ASP A 336 6.65 -19.27 3.40
C ASP A 336 5.48 -18.59 2.67
N LEU A 337 5.77 -17.46 2.01
CA LEU A 337 4.83 -16.69 1.21
C LEU A 337 5.55 -16.16 -0.04
N VAL A 338 4.84 -16.13 -1.16
CA VAL A 338 5.23 -15.36 -2.35
C VAL A 338 4.12 -14.37 -2.72
N ILE A 339 4.49 -13.10 -2.94
CA ILE A 339 3.62 -12.11 -3.57
C ILE A 339 3.99 -12.06 -5.05
N THR A 340 3.10 -12.50 -5.92
CA THR A 340 3.41 -12.68 -7.35
C THR A 340 3.19 -11.40 -8.14
N ASN A 341 4.04 -11.11 -9.13
CA ASN A 341 3.81 -10.06 -10.12
C ASN A 341 3.50 -8.66 -9.53
N ALA A 342 4.14 -8.28 -8.43
CA ALA A 342 3.91 -7.00 -7.77
C ALA A 342 4.60 -5.84 -8.50
N VAL A 343 3.89 -4.72 -8.68
CA VAL A 343 4.55 -3.44 -8.99
C VAL A 343 5.01 -2.82 -7.69
N ILE A 344 6.32 -2.76 -7.46
CA ILE A 344 6.92 -2.21 -6.26
C ILE A 344 7.18 -0.71 -6.48
N ILE A 345 6.60 0.13 -5.63
CA ILE A 345 6.95 1.55 -5.51
C ILE A 345 7.71 1.72 -4.20
N ASP A 346 9.00 2.00 -4.31
CA ASP A 346 9.91 2.21 -3.20
C ASP A 346 10.92 3.31 -3.55
N TRP A 347 11.55 3.92 -2.54
CA TRP A 347 12.58 4.94 -2.78
C TRP A 347 13.78 4.40 -3.59
N THR A 348 14.01 3.08 -3.56
CA THR A 348 15.06 2.40 -4.33
C THR A 348 14.72 2.22 -5.81
N GLY A 349 13.45 2.36 -6.23
CA GLY A 349 13.05 2.07 -7.61
C GLY A 349 11.56 1.79 -7.79
N ILE A 350 11.08 1.98 -9.02
CA ILE A 350 9.72 1.60 -9.42
C ILE A 350 9.81 0.44 -10.39
N HIS A 351 9.46 -0.76 -9.94
CA HIS A 351 9.81 -1.97 -10.68
C HIS A 351 8.85 -3.12 -10.43
N LYS A 352 8.91 -4.13 -11.29
CA LYS A 352 8.02 -5.30 -11.26
C LYS A 352 8.81 -6.55 -10.85
N ALA A 353 8.32 -7.29 -9.85
CA ALA A 353 8.94 -8.52 -9.38
C ALA A 353 7.97 -9.40 -8.56
N ASP A 354 8.35 -10.65 -8.33
CA ASP A 354 7.80 -11.44 -7.22
C ASP A 354 8.55 -11.08 -5.92
N ILE A 355 7.85 -11.08 -4.78
CA ILE A 355 8.42 -10.85 -3.45
C ILE A 355 8.34 -12.16 -2.66
N GLY A 356 9.49 -12.71 -2.30
CA GLY A 356 9.60 -13.90 -1.46
C GLY A 356 9.74 -13.55 0.01
N VAL A 357 8.92 -14.15 0.86
CA VAL A 357 8.93 -13.96 2.31
C VAL A 357 9.22 -15.29 3.01
N LYS A 358 10.09 -15.22 4.03
CA LYS A 358 10.42 -16.34 4.91
C LYS A 358 10.70 -15.85 6.33
N ASN A 359 10.15 -16.52 7.34
CA ASN A 359 10.26 -16.16 8.76
C ASN A 359 9.94 -14.67 9.00
N GLY A 360 8.93 -14.17 8.28
CA GLY A 360 8.47 -12.80 8.34
C GLY A 360 9.40 -11.73 7.75
N LYS A 361 10.47 -12.13 7.06
CA LYS A 361 11.40 -11.23 6.37
C LYS A 361 11.30 -11.40 4.86
N ILE A 362 11.57 -10.30 4.14
CA ILE A 362 11.76 -10.32 2.69
C ILE A 362 13.10 -11.04 2.43
N VAL A 363 13.06 -12.16 1.71
CA VAL A 363 14.27 -12.96 1.40
C VAL A 363 14.67 -12.90 -0.06
N GLY A 364 13.79 -12.41 -0.93
CA GLY A 364 14.10 -12.15 -2.33
C GLY A 364 13.08 -11.23 -2.99
N ILE A 365 13.55 -10.44 -3.95
CA ILE A 365 12.74 -9.57 -4.80
C ILE A 365 13.23 -9.81 -6.23
N SER A 366 12.59 -10.74 -6.92
CA SER A 366 13.07 -11.25 -8.21
C SER A 366 12.00 -12.14 -8.84
N LYS A 367 12.39 -13.08 -9.71
CA LYS A 367 11.49 -14.09 -10.28
C LYS A 367 11.44 -15.33 -9.38
N ALA A 368 10.24 -15.68 -8.93
CA ALA A 368 9.95 -16.90 -8.17
C ALA A 368 9.49 -18.06 -9.06
N GLY A 369 9.50 -19.27 -8.52
CA GLY A 369 8.92 -20.44 -9.18
C GLY A 369 9.64 -21.75 -8.86
N ASN A 370 9.73 -22.61 -9.85
CA ASN A 370 10.38 -23.90 -9.75
C ASN A 370 11.65 -23.99 -10.61
N PRO A 371 12.86 -24.05 -10.00
CA PRO A 371 14.12 -24.14 -10.74
C PRO A 371 14.28 -25.44 -11.55
N ASP A 372 13.41 -26.43 -11.35
CA ASP A 372 13.46 -27.67 -12.14
C ASP A 372 12.95 -27.47 -13.57
N ILE A 373 12.12 -26.46 -13.81
CA ILE A 373 11.48 -26.24 -15.13
C ILE A 373 11.50 -24.79 -15.62
N MET A 374 11.91 -23.84 -14.76
CA MET A 374 12.02 -22.40 -14.99
C MET A 374 13.42 -21.91 -14.61
N ASN A 375 13.80 -20.74 -15.10
CA ASN A 375 14.99 -20.03 -14.59
C ASN A 375 14.56 -19.22 -13.36
N VAL A 376 14.91 -19.64 -12.15
CA VAL A 376 14.45 -19.05 -10.87
C VAL A 376 15.64 -18.53 -10.08
N THR A 377 15.47 -17.38 -9.43
CA THR A 377 16.50 -16.80 -8.55
C THR A 377 16.68 -17.65 -7.29
N ASP A 378 17.90 -17.71 -6.77
CA ASP A 378 18.15 -18.40 -5.50
C ASP A 378 17.28 -17.82 -4.37
N ASN A 379 16.84 -18.67 -3.45
CA ASN A 379 15.89 -18.35 -2.37
C ASN A 379 14.46 -17.95 -2.81
N MET A 380 14.12 -18.03 -4.10
CA MET A 380 12.79 -17.72 -4.63
C MET A 380 11.99 -18.96 -5.05
N ILE A 381 12.19 -20.08 -4.34
CA ILE A 381 11.57 -21.36 -4.67
C ILE A 381 10.17 -21.44 -4.07
N ILE A 382 9.17 -21.68 -4.92
CA ILE A 382 7.79 -21.97 -4.51
C ILE A 382 7.64 -23.48 -4.34
N GLY A 383 7.32 -23.92 -3.12
CA GLY A 383 7.11 -25.33 -2.79
C GLY A 383 5.71 -25.58 -2.20
N SER A 384 5.46 -26.82 -1.77
CA SER A 384 4.17 -27.22 -1.19
C SER A 384 3.80 -26.53 0.13
N SER A 385 4.74 -25.79 0.74
CA SER A 385 4.54 -25.04 2.00
C SER A 385 4.58 -23.53 1.79
N THR A 386 4.47 -23.07 0.54
CA THR A 386 4.48 -21.66 0.19
C THR A 386 3.05 -21.17 -0.06
N GLU A 387 2.61 -20.18 0.71
CA GLU A 387 1.37 -19.44 0.44
C GLU A 387 1.55 -18.45 -0.72
N VAL A 388 0.46 -18.07 -1.39
CA VAL A 388 0.47 -17.12 -2.51
C VAL A 388 -0.46 -15.94 -2.24
N ILE A 389 0.07 -14.72 -2.39
CA ILE A 389 -0.71 -13.51 -2.58
C ILE A 389 -0.56 -13.07 -4.04
N ALA A 390 -1.69 -12.93 -4.74
CA ALA A 390 -1.69 -12.42 -6.11
C ALA A 390 -1.45 -10.91 -6.12
N GLY A 391 -0.24 -10.49 -6.45
CA GLY A 391 0.14 -9.08 -6.61
C GLY A 391 -0.03 -8.55 -8.03
N GLU A 392 -0.38 -9.38 -9.01
CA GLU A 392 -0.68 -8.92 -10.36
C GLU A 392 -1.76 -7.82 -10.33
N LYS A 393 -1.47 -6.71 -11.03
CA LYS A 393 -2.29 -5.48 -11.08
C LYS A 393 -2.35 -4.70 -9.77
N LEU A 394 -1.59 -5.09 -8.74
CA LEU A 394 -1.47 -4.33 -7.50
C LEU A 394 -0.11 -3.65 -7.44
N ILE A 395 -0.10 -2.51 -6.73
CA ILE A 395 1.11 -1.82 -6.30
C ILE A 395 1.43 -2.30 -4.88
N VAL A 396 2.71 -2.55 -4.60
CA VAL A 396 3.25 -2.85 -3.28
C VAL A 396 4.15 -1.71 -2.83
N THR A 397 3.94 -1.22 -1.63
CA THR A 397 4.85 -0.31 -0.93
C THR A 397 5.29 -0.92 0.38
N ALA A 398 6.36 -0.38 0.98
CA ALA A 398 6.59 -0.58 2.40
C ALA A 398 5.41 0.00 3.20
N GLY A 399 5.16 -0.56 4.38
CA GLY A 399 4.25 0.07 5.34
C GLY A 399 4.80 1.41 5.83
N ALA A 400 3.92 2.38 6.02
CA ALA A 400 4.32 3.71 6.46
C ALA A 400 4.85 3.69 7.90
N VAL A 401 5.78 4.60 8.17
CA VAL A 401 6.41 4.88 9.46
C VAL A 401 6.01 6.29 9.87
N ASP A 402 5.05 6.40 10.79
CA ASP A 402 4.61 7.67 11.32
C ASP A 402 5.48 8.06 12.52
N ALA A 403 6.29 9.11 12.35
CA ALA A 403 7.29 9.51 13.31
C ALA A 403 6.88 10.62 14.28
N HIS A 404 5.62 11.05 14.29
CA HIS A 404 5.11 12.04 15.24
C HIS A 404 3.73 11.65 15.76
N VAL A 405 3.68 10.61 16.61
CA VAL A 405 2.43 10.04 17.14
C VAL A 405 2.21 10.43 18.60
N HIS A 406 1.07 11.04 18.88
CA HIS A 406 0.58 11.21 20.25
C HIS A 406 -0.30 10.03 20.62
N TYR A 407 0.14 9.21 21.59
CA TYR A 407 -0.63 8.04 22.04
C TYR A 407 -1.80 8.44 22.97
N ILE A 408 -2.73 9.23 22.44
CA ILE A 408 -3.92 9.77 23.13
C ILE A 408 -4.98 8.70 23.29
N CYS A 409 -5.23 7.88 22.25
CA CYS A 409 -6.19 6.79 22.33
C CYS A 409 -5.79 5.57 21.47
N PRO A 410 -6.19 4.35 21.85
CA PRO A 410 -5.82 3.13 21.11
C PRO A 410 -6.49 3.02 19.73
N GLN A 411 -7.60 3.73 19.49
CA GLN A 411 -8.31 3.70 18.21
C GLN A 411 -7.45 4.19 17.04
N GLN A 412 -6.45 5.05 17.33
CA GLN A 412 -5.51 5.52 16.33
C GLN A 412 -4.75 4.38 15.64
N VAL A 413 -4.48 3.27 16.33
CA VAL A 413 -3.75 2.12 15.75
C VAL A 413 -4.57 1.50 14.61
N THR A 414 -5.88 1.35 14.82
CA THR A 414 -6.79 0.84 13.78
C THR A 414 -6.84 1.77 12.58
N GLU A 415 -6.94 3.07 12.82
CA GLU A 415 -6.98 4.09 11.76
C GLU A 415 -5.67 4.15 10.97
N ALA A 416 -4.53 4.09 11.67
CA ALA A 416 -3.20 4.04 11.07
C ALA A 416 -3.03 2.81 10.18
N LEU A 417 -3.40 1.61 10.67
CA LEU A 417 -3.35 0.37 9.90
C LEU A 417 -4.27 0.43 8.68
N ALA A 418 -5.48 0.94 8.84
CA ALA A 418 -6.42 1.08 7.73
C ALA A 418 -5.89 2.00 6.62
N ALA A 419 -5.00 2.94 6.94
CA ALA A 419 -4.34 3.83 6.00
C ALA A 419 -2.97 3.33 5.49
N GLY A 420 -2.51 2.14 5.92
CA GLY A 420 -1.24 1.55 5.48
C GLY A 420 -0.01 1.86 6.36
N THR A 421 -0.20 2.42 7.56
CA THR A 421 0.87 2.61 8.55
C THR A 421 1.13 1.32 9.31
N THR A 422 2.41 0.95 9.47
CA THR A 422 2.84 -0.29 10.14
C THR A 422 3.84 -0.06 11.27
N THR A 423 4.33 1.18 11.42
CA THR A 423 5.18 1.61 12.52
C THR A 423 4.72 2.97 13.05
N MET A 424 4.57 3.10 14.37
CA MET A 424 4.24 4.34 15.07
C MET A 424 5.38 4.70 16.03
N ILE A 425 5.85 5.96 15.97
CA ILE A 425 6.89 6.50 16.83
C ILE A 425 6.39 7.79 17.45
N GLY A 426 6.52 7.91 18.77
CA GLY A 426 6.10 9.08 19.52
C GLY A 426 5.90 8.76 20.99
N GLY A 427 5.03 9.48 21.70
CA GLY A 427 4.90 9.31 23.15
C GLY A 427 3.51 9.66 23.66
N GLY A 428 3.20 9.19 24.87
CA GLY A 428 1.90 9.43 25.47
C GLY A 428 1.46 8.33 26.44
N THR A 429 0.42 8.63 27.21
CA THR A 429 -0.12 7.74 28.25
C THR A 429 -1.65 7.72 28.26
N GLY A 430 -2.29 7.92 27.10
CA GLY A 430 -3.73 8.20 27.00
C GLY A 430 -4.05 9.70 27.00
N PRO A 431 -5.33 10.11 27.17
CA PRO A 431 -5.77 11.49 26.94
C PRO A 431 -5.49 12.43 28.12
N SER A 432 -4.26 12.45 28.61
CA SER A 432 -3.80 13.41 29.63
C SER A 432 -3.41 14.72 28.96
N ALA A 433 -3.49 15.85 29.68
CA ALA A 433 -3.06 17.16 29.15
C ALA A 433 -1.64 17.11 28.55
N GLY A 434 -0.70 16.44 29.24
CA GLY A 434 0.66 16.27 28.74
C GLY A 434 0.77 15.46 27.44
N THR A 435 -0.08 14.44 27.23
CA THR A 435 -0.08 13.64 25.99
C THR A 435 -0.85 14.33 24.88
N ASN A 436 -1.94 15.02 25.21
CA ASN A 436 -2.71 15.81 24.25
C ASN A 436 -1.87 16.94 23.63
N ALA A 437 -0.86 17.43 24.37
CA ALA A 437 0.06 18.45 23.90
C ALA A 437 1.39 17.90 23.40
N THR A 438 1.92 16.80 23.97
CA THR A 438 3.32 16.39 23.72
C THR A 438 3.49 14.88 23.55
N THR A 439 4.40 14.50 22.64
CA THR A 439 4.83 13.11 22.42
C THR A 439 5.77 12.59 23.52
N CYS A 440 5.32 12.56 24.77
CA CYS A 440 6.14 12.19 25.94
C CYS A 440 5.53 11.08 26.81
N THR A 441 6.15 9.89 26.81
CA THR A 441 5.91 8.85 27.82
C THR A 441 6.88 9.04 28.98
N SER A 442 6.46 9.80 30.00
CA SER A 442 7.40 10.56 30.85
C SER A 442 8.03 9.81 32.03
N SER A 443 7.60 8.59 32.39
CA SER A 443 8.15 7.88 33.56
C SER A 443 8.38 6.38 33.26
N PRO A 444 9.34 5.72 33.94
CA PRO A 444 9.56 4.28 33.80
C PRO A 444 8.31 3.43 34.04
N PHE A 445 7.44 3.87 34.97
CA PHE A 445 6.16 3.22 35.25
C PHE A 445 5.23 3.26 34.02
N TYR A 446 5.08 4.43 33.39
CA TYR A 446 4.25 4.57 32.20
C TYR A 446 4.90 3.93 30.96
N MET A 447 6.23 3.96 30.84
CA MET A 447 6.95 3.28 29.75
C MET A 447 6.64 1.79 29.74
N LYS A 448 6.81 1.11 30.88
CA LYS A 448 6.43 -0.29 31.05
C LYS A 448 4.95 -0.53 30.70
N THR A 449 4.07 0.36 31.15
CA THR A 449 2.61 0.25 30.93
C THR A 449 2.26 0.35 29.46
N MET A 450 2.83 1.31 28.72
CA MET A 450 2.55 1.51 27.29
C MET A 450 3.13 0.39 26.42
N LEU A 451 4.33 -0.10 26.75
CA LEU A 451 4.89 -1.29 26.11
C LEU A 451 3.99 -2.52 26.33
N ALA A 452 3.48 -2.73 27.54
CA ALA A 452 2.54 -3.81 27.83
C ALA A 452 1.18 -3.63 27.12
N ALA A 453 0.64 -2.40 27.08
CA ALA A 453 -0.63 -2.10 26.43
C ALA A 453 -0.60 -2.34 24.90
N THR A 454 0.58 -2.21 24.30
CA THR A 454 0.78 -2.38 22.85
C THR A 454 1.36 -3.74 22.47
N ASP A 455 1.60 -4.63 23.43
CA ASP A 455 2.21 -5.96 23.23
C ASP A 455 1.39 -6.82 22.25
N GLY A 456 0.06 -6.75 22.35
CA GLY A 456 -0.87 -7.49 21.50
C GLY A 456 -1.40 -6.74 20.26
N LEU A 457 -0.80 -5.61 19.89
CA LEU A 457 -1.28 -4.81 18.73
C LEU A 457 -0.41 -5.05 17.49
N PRO A 458 -0.99 -5.21 16.28
CA PRO A 458 -0.26 -5.57 15.05
C PRO A 458 0.42 -4.35 14.40
N MET A 459 1.32 -3.72 15.15
CA MET A 459 2.00 -2.48 14.81
C MET A 459 3.38 -2.50 15.47
N ASN A 460 4.39 -1.98 14.78
CA ASN A 460 5.69 -1.73 15.42
C ASN A 460 5.61 -0.43 16.22
N PHE A 461 6.15 -0.41 17.44
CA PHE A 461 6.07 0.75 18.32
C PHE A 461 7.46 1.20 18.75
N ALA A 462 7.67 2.51 18.77
CA ALA A 462 8.78 3.15 19.46
C ALA A 462 8.23 4.28 20.34
N PHE A 463 8.60 4.28 21.63
CA PHE A 463 8.12 5.29 22.58
C PHE A 463 9.21 6.31 22.90
N THR A 464 8.86 7.59 22.93
CA THR A 464 9.74 8.70 23.29
C THR A 464 9.49 9.16 24.72
N GLY A 465 10.58 9.34 25.48
CA GLY A 465 10.55 9.94 26.81
C GLY A 465 10.48 11.47 26.75
N LYS A 466 10.28 12.11 27.90
CA LYS A 466 10.39 13.57 28.01
C LYS A 466 11.87 13.97 28.08
N GLY A 467 12.30 14.87 27.20
CA GLY A 467 13.66 15.41 27.12
C GLY A 467 13.86 16.74 27.86
N ASN A 468 12.80 17.36 28.35
CA ASN A 468 12.85 18.65 29.04
C ASN A 468 13.24 18.51 30.52
N ASP A 469 14.54 18.42 30.78
CA ASP A 469 15.13 18.55 32.11
C ASP A 469 16.54 19.13 31.95
N SER A 470 16.94 20.06 32.82
CA SER A 470 18.31 20.58 32.83
C SER A 470 19.26 19.67 33.63
N GLY A 471 18.73 18.66 34.32
CA GLY A 471 19.48 17.56 34.95
C GLY A 471 19.42 16.27 34.13
N ARG A 472 20.45 15.43 34.23
CA ARG A 472 20.57 14.20 33.41
C ARG A 472 19.70 13.04 33.87
N LYS A 473 19.51 12.90 35.18
CA LYS A 473 19.11 11.62 35.79
C LYS A 473 17.75 11.11 35.31
N ALA A 474 16.76 11.99 35.18
CA ALA A 474 15.43 11.59 34.71
C ALA A 474 15.43 11.11 33.25
N LEU A 475 16.22 11.75 32.39
CA LEU A 475 16.38 11.36 30.98
C LEU A 475 17.09 10.01 30.86
N GLU A 476 18.16 9.79 31.64
CA GLU A 476 18.83 8.48 31.70
C GLU A 476 17.87 7.37 32.15
N ASP A 477 17.07 7.63 33.19
CA ASP A 477 16.15 6.64 33.76
C ASP A 477 15.04 6.26 32.77
N ILE A 478 14.51 7.21 31.99
CA ILE A 478 13.47 6.91 30.99
C ILE A 478 14.04 6.18 29.76
N VAL A 479 15.27 6.50 29.34
CA VAL A 479 15.96 5.75 28.29
C VAL A 479 16.25 4.32 28.74
N ARG A 480 16.74 4.12 29.97
CA ARG A 480 16.95 2.79 30.56
C ARG A 480 15.66 1.99 30.76
N ALA A 481 14.52 2.67 30.89
CA ALA A 481 13.20 2.05 30.98
C ALA A 481 12.66 1.58 29.61
N GLY A 482 13.26 1.99 28.50
CA GLY A 482 12.87 1.54 27.17
C GLY A 482 12.55 2.63 26.16
N ALA A 483 12.70 3.92 26.50
CA ALA A 483 12.49 4.98 25.51
C ALA A 483 13.47 4.82 24.33
N ALA A 484 12.95 4.81 23.11
CA ALA A 484 13.71 4.76 21.86
C ALA A 484 14.19 6.15 21.39
N GLY A 485 13.74 7.20 22.05
CA GLY A 485 14.06 8.60 21.77
C GLY A 485 13.56 9.53 22.87
N LEU A 486 13.83 10.82 22.74
CA LEU A 486 13.39 11.85 23.67
C LEU A 486 12.69 12.98 22.89
N LYS A 487 11.64 13.59 23.46
CA LYS A 487 10.98 14.79 22.93
C LYS A 487 11.29 15.99 23.81
N LEU A 488 11.86 17.03 23.22
CA LEU A 488 11.87 18.39 23.75
C LEU A 488 10.62 19.12 23.28
N HIS A 489 9.86 19.71 24.19
CA HIS A 489 8.65 20.48 23.89
C HIS A 489 8.60 21.82 24.63
N GLU A 490 8.08 22.86 23.98
CA GLU A 490 7.98 24.19 24.61
C GLU A 490 7.05 24.22 25.83
N ASP A 491 5.94 23.47 25.80
CA ASP A 491 5.02 23.27 26.93
C ASP A 491 5.70 22.69 28.18
N TRP A 492 6.87 22.07 28.03
CA TRP A 492 7.72 21.61 29.13
C TRP A 492 9.02 22.42 29.27
N GLY A 493 9.24 23.43 28.43
CA GLY A 493 10.41 24.31 28.39
C GLY A 493 11.52 23.82 27.47
N SER A 494 11.48 24.19 26.18
CA SER A 494 12.54 23.91 25.18
C SER A 494 13.66 24.95 25.23
N THR A 495 14.23 25.16 26.42
CA THR A 495 15.29 26.15 26.65
C THR A 495 16.67 25.64 26.21
N PRO A 496 17.66 26.52 25.96
CA PRO A 496 19.02 26.08 25.61
C PRO A 496 19.65 25.08 26.59
N ALA A 497 19.33 25.18 27.88
CA ALA A 497 19.83 24.27 28.91
C ALA A 497 19.25 22.86 28.77
N THR A 498 17.93 22.74 28.55
CA THR A 498 17.28 21.44 28.35
C THR A 498 17.67 20.83 27.01
N ILE A 499 17.80 21.65 25.96
CA ILE A 499 18.28 21.22 24.63
C ILE A 499 19.66 20.57 24.74
N SER A 500 20.63 21.27 25.34
CA SER A 500 21.99 20.74 25.42
C SER A 500 22.06 19.47 26.26
N ASN A 501 21.40 19.44 27.42
CA ASN A 501 21.38 18.27 28.29
C ASN A 501 20.73 17.05 27.62
N CYS A 502 19.60 17.26 26.92
CA CYS A 502 18.90 16.20 26.19
C CYS A 502 19.75 15.62 25.06
N LEU A 503 20.44 16.48 24.29
CA LEU A 503 21.37 16.03 23.25
C LEU A 503 22.57 15.27 23.84
N ASP A 504 23.12 15.68 24.99
CA ASP A 504 24.18 14.92 25.65
C ASP A 504 23.75 13.51 26.05
N VAL A 505 22.48 13.34 26.50
CA VAL A 505 21.92 12.01 26.80
C VAL A 505 21.64 11.24 25.52
N GLY A 506 21.12 11.89 24.48
CA GLY A 506 20.91 11.29 23.16
C GLY A 506 22.21 10.72 22.59
N ASP A 507 23.31 11.47 22.69
CA ASP A 507 24.64 11.06 22.25
C ASP A 507 25.20 9.91 23.08
N GLU A 508 24.97 9.89 24.41
CA GLU A 508 25.43 8.82 25.29
C GLU A 508 24.72 7.47 25.02
N PHE A 509 23.41 7.49 24.79
CA PHE A 509 22.60 6.27 24.65
C PHE A 509 22.22 5.90 23.22
N ASP A 510 22.67 6.69 22.23
CA ASP A 510 22.39 6.50 20.80
C ASP A 510 20.89 6.47 20.48
N VAL A 511 20.13 7.41 21.05
CA VAL A 511 18.69 7.57 20.83
C VAL A 511 18.38 8.92 20.18
N GLN A 512 17.38 8.97 19.29
CA GLN A 512 17.06 10.23 18.61
C GLN A 512 16.45 11.27 19.58
N VAL A 513 16.80 12.54 19.37
CA VAL A 513 16.19 13.68 20.05
C VAL A 513 15.29 14.41 19.06
N ASN A 514 14.00 14.48 19.39
CA ASN A 514 13.00 15.21 18.64
C ASN A 514 12.70 16.53 19.34
N ILE A 515 12.44 17.60 18.59
CA ILE A 515 12.18 18.91 19.18
C ILE A 515 10.99 19.61 18.56
N HIS A 516 10.20 20.21 19.44
CA HIS A 516 9.31 21.34 19.23
C HIS A 516 9.94 22.54 19.96
N THR A 517 10.37 23.56 19.22
CA THR A 517 11.19 24.66 19.77
C THR A 517 10.35 25.74 20.46
N ASP A 518 11.01 26.70 21.09
CA ASP A 518 10.39 27.80 21.84
C ASP A 518 9.69 28.81 20.90
N THR A 519 8.38 28.65 20.67
CA THR A 519 7.61 29.54 19.77
C THR A 519 7.62 30.98 20.26
N LEU A 520 7.58 31.15 21.58
CA LEU A 520 7.52 32.44 22.26
C LEU A 520 8.83 33.22 22.17
N ASN A 521 9.92 32.57 21.76
CA ASN A 521 11.27 33.12 21.84
C ASN A 521 11.65 33.55 23.27
N GLU A 522 11.11 32.88 24.29
CA GLU A 522 11.25 33.28 25.70
C GLU A 522 12.72 33.22 26.15
N SER A 523 13.41 32.13 25.80
CA SER A 523 14.82 31.93 26.12
C SER A 523 15.77 32.48 25.06
N GLY A 524 15.24 32.92 23.91
CA GLY A 524 15.99 33.44 22.77
C GLY A 524 15.34 33.06 21.43
N PHE A 525 15.81 33.67 20.35
CA PHE A 525 15.39 33.37 18.97
C PHE A 525 15.98 32.06 18.44
N VAL A 526 15.61 31.68 17.21
CA VAL A 526 16.02 30.43 16.56
C VAL A 526 17.53 30.21 16.55
N GLU A 527 18.35 31.27 16.45
CA GLU A 527 19.81 31.17 16.46
C GLU A 527 20.34 30.69 17.81
N SER A 528 19.65 31.01 18.91
CA SER A 528 20.01 30.54 20.25
C SER A 528 19.78 29.04 20.39
N THR A 529 18.65 28.56 19.86
CA THR A 529 18.32 27.13 19.78
C THR A 529 19.28 26.38 18.85
N ILE A 530 19.59 26.94 17.67
CA ILE A 530 20.59 26.37 16.74
C ILE A 530 21.96 26.28 17.41
N LYS A 531 22.38 27.32 18.14
CA LYS A 531 23.62 27.30 18.91
C LYS A 531 23.60 26.21 20.00
N ALA A 532 22.47 26.00 20.66
CA ALA A 532 22.30 24.93 21.66
C ALA A 532 22.36 23.52 21.05
N PHE A 533 21.96 23.35 19.78
CA PHE A 533 22.18 22.10 19.07
C PHE A 533 23.67 21.73 19.01
N GLY A 534 24.55 22.72 18.90
CA GLY A 534 26.01 22.50 18.91
C GLY A 534 26.49 21.61 17.77
N GLY A 535 25.79 21.62 16.62
CA GLY A 535 26.09 20.77 15.47
C GLY A 535 25.71 19.29 15.63
N ARG A 536 25.05 18.90 16.73
CA ARG A 536 24.60 17.52 16.98
C ARG A 536 23.31 17.21 16.23
N THR A 537 23.13 15.94 15.88
CA THR A 537 21.93 15.47 15.17
C THR A 537 20.66 15.74 15.98
N ILE A 538 19.65 16.32 15.34
CA ILE A 538 18.35 16.55 15.96
C ILE A 538 17.23 16.45 14.92
N HIS A 539 16.10 15.87 15.30
CA HIS A 539 14.89 15.82 14.50
C HIS A 539 13.98 16.99 14.87
N THR A 540 13.81 17.96 13.97
CA THR A 540 12.84 19.04 14.15
C THR A 540 11.47 18.59 13.65
N TYR A 541 10.50 18.49 14.56
CA TYR A 541 9.11 18.27 14.19
C TYR A 541 8.49 19.52 13.58
N HIS A 542 7.43 19.33 12.77
CA HIS A 542 6.60 20.38 12.13
C HIS A 542 7.38 21.65 11.81
N THR A 543 8.45 21.48 11.02
CA THR A 543 9.55 22.45 10.85
C THR A 543 9.09 23.77 10.23
N GLU A 544 7.94 23.78 9.55
CA GLU A 544 7.33 25.02 9.05
C GLU A 544 6.85 25.95 10.17
N GLY A 545 6.45 25.41 11.32
CA GLY A 545 6.15 26.16 12.54
C GLY A 545 4.67 26.34 12.90
N ALA A 546 3.69 26.02 12.05
CA ALA A 546 2.28 26.05 12.44
C ALA A 546 1.98 25.06 13.57
N GLY A 547 2.56 23.86 13.50
CA GLY A 547 2.56 22.87 14.58
C GLY A 547 3.40 23.28 15.81
N GLY A 548 4.20 24.34 15.68
CA GLY A 548 4.94 25.01 16.76
C GLY A 548 6.45 25.08 16.54
N GLY A 549 7.04 26.13 17.08
CA GLY A 549 8.44 26.49 16.92
C GLY A 549 8.65 28.00 16.77
N HIS A 550 9.90 28.45 16.88
CA HIS A 550 10.27 29.87 16.87
C HIS A 550 9.48 30.67 15.83
N ALA A 551 8.70 31.65 16.29
CA ALA A 551 7.92 32.50 15.40
C ALA A 551 8.74 33.73 14.96
N PRO A 552 8.79 34.06 13.66
CA PRO A 552 8.16 33.36 12.52
C PRO A 552 9.08 32.36 11.80
N ASP A 553 10.34 32.19 12.24
CA ASP A 553 11.45 31.78 11.39
C ASP A 553 12.03 30.38 11.67
N ILE A 554 11.36 29.53 12.46
CA ILE A 554 11.83 28.16 12.72
C ILE A 554 12.19 27.37 11.44
N ILE A 555 11.52 27.62 10.32
CA ILE A 555 11.74 26.94 9.04
C ILE A 555 13.18 27.07 8.51
N VAL A 556 13.98 28.05 8.99
CA VAL A 556 15.38 28.21 8.59
C VAL A 556 16.24 26.99 8.91
N VAL A 557 15.82 26.16 9.87
CA VAL A 557 16.54 24.93 10.23
C VAL A 557 16.58 23.89 9.10
N CYS A 558 15.75 24.03 8.05
CA CYS A 558 15.80 23.19 6.85
C CYS A 558 17.16 23.25 6.13
N GLY A 559 17.90 24.35 6.29
CA GLY A 559 19.23 24.55 5.70
C GLY A 559 20.39 23.98 6.52
N LEU A 560 20.13 23.35 7.66
CA LEU A 560 21.18 22.89 8.58
C LEU A 560 21.52 21.41 8.38
N LYS A 561 22.82 21.11 8.25
CA LYS A 561 23.33 19.75 8.01
C LYS A 561 22.95 18.75 9.11
N ASN A 562 22.98 19.16 10.36
CA ASN A 562 22.69 18.31 11.52
C ASN A 562 21.19 18.20 11.86
N VAL A 563 20.32 18.85 11.09
CA VAL A 563 18.87 18.82 11.32
C VAL A 563 18.21 17.83 10.37
N LEU A 564 17.29 17.03 10.91
CA LEU A 564 16.46 16.08 10.18
C LEU A 564 15.02 16.60 10.18
N PRO A 565 14.63 17.47 9.22
CA PRO A 565 13.35 18.18 9.28
C PRO A 565 12.17 17.30 8.85
N SER A 566 11.10 17.33 9.64
CA SER A 566 9.80 16.77 9.29
C SER A 566 8.68 17.82 9.30
N SER A 567 7.61 17.50 8.59
CA SER A 567 6.33 18.20 8.63
C SER A 567 5.24 17.34 9.23
N THR A 568 4.24 17.99 9.81
CA THR A 568 3.00 17.33 10.20
C THR A 568 1.92 17.57 9.15
N ASN A 569 0.88 16.75 9.15
CA ASN A 569 0.06 16.63 7.96
C ASN A 569 -1.06 17.66 7.76
N PRO A 570 -1.59 18.42 8.74
CA PRO A 570 -2.72 19.30 8.45
C PRO A 570 -2.42 20.46 7.50
N THR A 571 -1.20 20.98 7.51
CA THR A 571 -0.75 22.02 6.56
C THR A 571 -0.55 21.48 5.16
N ARG A 572 -0.60 20.16 4.95
CA ARG A 572 -0.15 19.50 3.71
C ARG A 572 -1.32 19.19 2.76
N PRO A 573 -1.27 19.66 1.51
CA PRO A 573 -0.58 20.87 1.07
C PRO A 573 -1.32 22.15 1.49
N TYR A 574 -0.76 23.31 1.13
CA TYR A 574 -1.43 24.59 1.29
C TYR A 574 -2.69 24.66 0.40
N THR A 575 -3.84 24.89 1.03
CA THR A 575 -5.17 25.01 0.39
C THR A 575 -5.93 26.22 0.92
N ARG A 576 -7.05 26.54 0.28
CA ARG A 576 -7.92 27.66 0.67
C ARG A 576 -8.41 27.63 2.12
N ASN A 577 -8.61 26.45 2.70
CA ASN A 577 -9.12 26.32 4.07
C ASN A 577 -8.02 26.10 5.10
N THR A 578 -6.76 26.00 4.67
CA THR A 578 -5.65 25.61 5.56
C THR A 578 -5.51 26.61 6.71
N LEU A 579 -5.44 27.92 6.42
CA LEU A 579 -5.19 28.93 7.45
C LEU A 579 -6.36 29.06 8.44
N ASP A 580 -7.58 29.16 7.92
CA ASP A 580 -8.80 29.27 8.75
C ASP A 580 -8.95 28.07 9.69
N GLU A 581 -8.68 26.85 9.22
CA GLU A 581 -8.73 25.64 10.04
C GLU A 581 -7.68 25.65 11.17
N HIS A 582 -6.47 26.10 10.87
CA HIS A 582 -5.34 25.98 11.80
C HIS A 582 -5.42 26.98 12.94
N LEU A 583 -5.98 28.17 12.72
CA LEU A 583 -6.13 29.17 13.77
C LEU A 583 -6.99 28.61 14.91
N ASP A 584 -8.19 28.09 14.60
CA ASP A 584 -9.08 27.51 15.61
C ASP A 584 -8.50 26.23 16.24
N MET A 585 -7.83 25.39 15.45
CA MET A 585 -7.20 24.17 15.93
C MET A 585 -6.10 24.46 16.95
N LEU A 586 -5.24 25.44 16.67
CA LEU A 586 -4.15 25.86 17.54
C LEU A 586 -4.69 26.36 18.88
N MET A 587 -5.74 27.19 18.85
CA MET A 587 -6.36 27.71 20.07
C MET A 587 -6.89 26.60 20.97
N VAL A 588 -7.49 25.55 20.40
CA VAL A 588 -7.97 24.39 21.16
C VAL A 588 -6.81 23.56 21.72
N CYS A 589 -5.80 23.24 20.90
CA CYS A 589 -4.69 22.37 21.30
C CYS A 589 -3.84 22.98 22.43
N HIS A 590 -3.62 24.30 22.39
CA HIS A 590 -2.82 25.01 23.39
C HIS A 590 -3.64 25.67 24.51
N HIS A 591 -4.94 25.39 24.59
CA HIS A 591 -5.83 25.92 25.63
C HIS A 591 -5.84 27.45 25.72
N LEU A 592 -5.80 28.11 24.56
CA LEU A 592 -5.79 29.58 24.44
C LEU A 592 -7.21 30.16 24.54
N ASP A 593 -7.32 31.41 24.98
CA ASP A 593 -8.57 32.14 25.14
C ASP A 593 -8.69 33.27 24.11
N LYS A 594 -9.72 33.23 23.27
CA LYS A 594 -10.04 34.28 22.27
C LYS A 594 -10.30 35.66 22.87
N SER A 595 -10.58 35.73 24.17
CA SER A 595 -10.76 36.99 24.88
C SER A 595 -9.45 37.63 25.37
N ILE A 596 -8.34 36.91 25.31
CA ILE A 596 -7.01 37.39 25.69
C ILE A 596 -6.29 37.88 24.42
N PRO A 597 -5.98 39.19 24.29
CA PRO A 597 -5.31 39.74 23.11
C PRO A 597 -3.95 39.10 22.83
N GLU A 598 -3.20 38.75 23.87
CA GLU A 598 -1.90 38.11 23.77
C GLU A 598 -1.99 36.70 23.18
N ASP A 599 -3.05 35.94 23.51
CA ASP A 599 -3.29 34.60 22.99
C ASP A 599 -3.67 34.63 21.50
N LEU A 600 -4.47 35.63 21.09
CA LEU A 600 -4.78 35.86 19.67
C LEU A 600 -3.53 36.27 18.90
N ALA A 601 -2.74 37.20 19.41
CA ALA A 601 -1.49 37.63 18.77
C ALA A 601 -0.50 36.47 18.64
N PHE A 602 -0.41 35.60 19.66
CA PHE A 602 0.38 34.37 19.61
C PHE A 602 -0.10 33.43 18.50
N ALA A 603 -1.41 33.16 18.42
CA ALA A 603 -1.99 32.29 17.40
C ALA A 603 -1.78 32.85 15.97
N GLU A 604 -1.99 34.15 15.77
CA GLU A 604 -1.77 34.85 14.50
C GLU A 604 -0.28 34.87 14.09
N SER A 605 0.64 35.01 15.04
CA SER A 605 2.08 34.93 14.75
C SER A 605 2.53 33.54 14.30
N ARG A 606 1.77 32.50 14.66
CA ARG A 606 2.12 31.10 14.42
C ARG A 606 1.52 30.51 13.14
N ILE A 607 0.33 30.95 12.74
CA ILE A 607 -0.34 30.49 11.52
C ILE A 607 -0.09 31.48 10.38
N ARG A 608 0.88 31.17 9.52
CA ARG A 608 1.36 32.08 8.47
C ARG A 608 1.17 31.47 7.08
N ALA A 609 0.62 32.25 6.15
CA ALA A 609 0.40 31.77 4.78
C ALA A 609 1.73 31.47 4.08
N GLU A 610 2.71 32.34 4.31
CA GLU A 610 3.99 32.40 3.65
C GLU A 610 4.85 31.16 3.99
N THR A 611 4.92 30.78 5.27
CA THR A 611 5.68 29.59 5.69
C THR A 611 4.98 28.29 5.29
N VAL A 612 3.64 28.23 5.34
CA VAL A 612 2.85 27.07 4.87
C VAL A 612 3.00 26.86 3.35
N ALA A 613 3.04 27.94 2.58
CA ALA A 613 3.33 27.92 1.14
C ALA A 613 4.79 27.50 0.86
N ALA A 614 5.75 28.04 1.61
CA ALA A 614 7.16 27.66 1.50
C ALA A 614 7.37 26.16 1.81
N GLU A 615 6.67 25.62 2.81
CA GLU A 615 6.74 24.21 3.19
C GLU A 615 6.38 23.27 2.02
N ASP A 616 5.37 23.61 1.21
CA ASP A 616 5.01 22.86 0.00
C ASP A 616 6.19 22.75 -0.97
N VAL A 617 6.86 23.87 -1.23
CA VAL A 617 7.98 23.92 -2.17
C VAL A 617 9.23 23.27 -1.59
N LEU A 618 9.50 23.45 -0.30
CA LEU A 618 10.64 22.83 0.39
C LEU A 618 10.51 21.30 0.45
N HIS A 619 9.28 20.76 0.55
CA HIS A 619 9.06 19.33 0.35
C HIS A 619 9.44 18.89 -1.05
N ASP A 620 9.02 19.62 -2.07
CA ASP A 620 9.27 19.28 -3.46
C ASP A 620 10.75 19.42 -3.84
N MET A 621 11.47 20.36 -3.23
CA MET A 621 12.93 20.53 -3.35
C MET A 621 13.73 19.42 -2.66
N GLY A 622 13.11 18.69 -1.71
CA GLY A 622 13.82 17.74 -0.85
C GLY A 622 14.53 18.41 0.34
N ALA A 623 14.15 19.63 0.71
CA ALA A 623 14.68 20.33 1.89
C ALA A 623 13.94 19.94 3.18
N ILE A 624 12.72 19.39 3.08
CA ILE A 624 12.05 18.70 4.20
C ILE A 624 12.02 17.21 3.90
N SER A 625 12.43 16.39 4.87
CA SER A 625 12.80 15.00 4.62
C SER A 625 11.74 13.98 5.04
N MET A 626 10.78 14.38 5.87
CA MET A 626 9.78 13.48 6.44
C MET A 626 8.40 14.13 6.52
N ILE A 627 7.35 13.30 6.45
CA ILE A 627 5.96 13.68 6.72
C ILE A 627 5.41 12.73 7.79
N SER A 628 4.84 13.29 8.84
CA SER A 628 4.25 12.59 9.98
C SER A 628 2.84 13.09 10.28
N SER A 629 2.12 12.47 11.21
CA SER A 629 0.75 12.89 11.53
C SER A 629 0.66 14.10 12.44
N ASP A 630 1.18 13.99 13.68
CA ASP A 630 0.78 14.76 14.87
C ASP A 630 -0.57 14.31 15.48
N SER A 631 -0.74 12.99 15.58
CA SER A 631 -2.05 12.36 15.72
C SER A 631 -2.94 12.88 16.85
N GLN A 632 -4.06 13.54 16.50
CA GLN A 632 -5.01 14.19 17.42
C GLN A 632 -4.45 15.38 18.24
N ALA A 633 -3.25 15.85 17.92
CA ALA A 633 -2.58 16.98 18.58
C ALA A 633 -2.09 18.00 17.52
N MET A 634 -3.01 18.46 16.67
CA MET A 634 -2.72 19.16 15.41
C MET A 634 -2.33 18.26 14.23
N GLY A 635 -2.94 17.06 14.14
CA GLY A 635 -2.61 16.08 13.12
C GLY A 635 -3.58 14.92 12.98
N ARG A 636 -3.47 14.21 11.86
CA ARG A 636 -4.42 13.14 11.46
C ARG A 636 -3.70 11.82 11.17
N VAL A 637 -3.84 10.83 12.05
CA VAL A 637 -3.08 9.55 11.93
C VAL A 637 -3.35 8.79 10.62
N GLY A 638 -4.58 8.84 10.11
CA GLY A 638 -5.00 8.15 8.87
C GLY A 638 -4.63 8.88 7.57
N GLU A 639 -3.94 10.02 7.64
CA GLU A 639 -3.69 10.86 6.46
C GLU A 639 -2.20 11.06 6.11
N VAL A 640 -1.25 10.40 6.79
CA VAL A 640 0.20 10.53 6.48
C VAL A 640 0.48 10.21 5.01
N VAL A 641 -0.04 9.07 4.53
CA VAL A 641 0.16 8.63 3.14
C VAL A 641 -0.59 9.54 2.17
N SER A 642 -1.88 9.81 2.39
CA SER A 642 -2.70 10.59 1.46
C SER A 642 -2.21 12.04 1.34
N ARG A 643 -1.79 12.66 2.44
CA ARG A 643 -1.26 14.04 2.46
C ARG A 643 0.06 14.16 1.72
N THR A 644 0.92 13.14 1.83
CA THR A 644 2.15 13.06 1.03
C THR A 644 1.84 13.14 -0.46
N TRP A 645 0.89 12.33 -0.93
CA TRP A 645 0.55 12.25 -2.36
C TRP A 645 -0.26 13.46 -2.85
N ARG A 646 -1.10 14.05 -2.00
CA ARG A 646 -1.79 15.33 -2.29
C ARG A 646 -0.78 16.45 -2.52
N THR A 647 0.26 16.54 -1.68
CA THR A 647 1.34 17.53 -1.87
C THR A 647 2.08 17.26 -3.17
N ALA A 648 2.58 16.05 -3.41
CA ALA A 648 3.26 15.72 -4.67
C ALA A 648 2.42 16.07 -5.92
N SER A 649 1.11 15.76 -5.89
CA SER A 649 0.20 16.09 -6.99
C SER A 649 0.04 17.60 -7.17
N LYS A 650 -0.20 18.36 -6.09
CA LYS A 650 -0.31 19.82 -6.16
C LYS A 650 0.95 20.41 -6.78
N LEU A 651 2.12 19.99 -6.32
CA LEU A 651 3.38 20.55 -6.79
C LEU A 651 3.64 20.22 -8.26
N LYS A 652 3.24 19.02 -8.72
CA LYS A 652 3.21 18.72 -10.16
C LYS A 652 2.29 19.66 -10.93
N ASP A 653 1.07 19.85 -10.45
CA ASP A 653 0.06 20.65 -11.16
C ASP A 653 0.47 22.12 -11.29
N PHE A 654 1.16 22.66 -10.29
CA PHE A 654 1.53 24.07 -10.22
C PHE A 654 2.93 24.35 -10.79
N LYS A 655 3.90 23.45 -10.61
CA LYS A 655 5.30 23.66 -11.00
C LYS A 655 5.77 22.79 -12.17
N GLY A 656 5.00 21.78 -12.56
CA GLY A 656 5.39 20.82 -13.59
C GLY A 656 6.32 19.71 -13.05
N PRO A 657 6.97 18.95 -13.96
CA PRO A 657 7.86 17.84 -13.58
C PRO A 657 9.17 18.31 -12.94
N LEU A 658 9.74 17.50 -12.03
CA LEU A 658 11.07 17.71 -11.46
C LEU A 658 12.17 17.26 -12.43
N THR A 659 12.46 18.09 -13.42
CA THR A 659 13.45 17.77 -14.47
C THR A 659 14.84 17.45 -13.93
N GLU A 660 15.22 18.01 -12.77
CA GLU A 660 16.48 17.72 -12.08
C GLU A 660 16.55 16.28 -11.54
N LEU A 661 15.40 15.61 -11.38
CA LEU A 661 15.30 14.19 -11.04
C LEU A 661 14.98 13.31 -12.26
N ASN A 662 15.11 13.86 -13.47
CA ASN A 662 14.75 13.22 -14.74
C ASN A 662 13.25 12.96 -14.93
N ASP A 663 12.38 13.66 -14.20
CA ASP A 663 10.95 13.61 -14.47
C ASP A 663 10.63 14.32 -15.80
N THR A 664 9.59 13.82 -16.47
CA THR A 664 9.09 14.35 -17.74
C THR A 664 7.60 14.67 -17.60
N GLY A 665 6.98 15.27 -18.63
CA GLY A 665 5.52 15.40 -18.64
C GLY A 665 4.77 14.07 -18.58
N GLU A 666 5.46 12.96 -18.87
CA GLU A 666 4.91 11.61 -19.00
C GLU A 666 5.22 10.67 -17.82
N SER A 667 6.20 11.00 -16.97
CA SER A 667 6.68 10.16 -15.86
C SER A 667 7.24 11.03 -14.74
N ASP A 668 6.87 10.70 -13.50
CA ASP A 668 7.21 11.40 -12.27
C ASP A 668 7.98 10.50 -11.29
N ASN A 669 8.76 9.54 -11.80
CA ASN A 669 9.44 8.54 -10.98
C ASN A 669 10.35 9.17 -9.91
N GLY A 670 11.07 10.24 -10.25
CA GLY A 670 11.93 11.00 -9.36
C GLY A 670 11.15 11.64 -8.21
N ARG A 671 10.09 12.40 -8.52
CA ARG A 671 9.18 12.95 -7.51
C ARG A 671 8.55 11.84 -6.65
N VAL A 672 8.07 10.74 -7.25
CA VAL A 672 7.45 9.64 -6.50
C VAL A 672 8.44 8.99 -5.52
N LYS A 673 9.69 8.75 -5.92
CA LYS A 673 10.75 8.24 -5.03
C LYS A 673 11.09 9.22 -3.92
N ARG A 674 11.15 10.52 -4.22
CA ARG A 674 11.34 11.60 -3.23
C ARG A 674 10.25 11.58 -2.17
N TYR A 675 8.99 11.44 -2.57
CA TYR A 675 7.87 11.54 -1.64
C TYR A 675 7.58 10.24 -0.87
N VAL A 676 7.69 9.06 -1.49
CA VAL A 676 7.53 7.79 -0.75
C VAL A 676 8.58 7.66 0.37
N ALA A 677 9.80 8.18 0.16
CA ALA A 677 10.85 8.18 1.17
C ALA A 677 10.47 8.95 2.45
N LYS A 678 9.62 9.98 2.34
CA LYS A 678 9.24 10.88 3.44
C LYS A 678 8.43 10.19 4.54
N TYR A 679 7.69 9.13 4.22
CA TYR A 679 6.92 8.37 5.21
C TYR A 679 7.38 6.90 5.35
N THR A 680 8.46 6.50 4.68
CA THR A 680 8.98 5.12 4.75
C THR A 680 10.40 5.11 5.30
N ILE A 681 11.41 5.33 4.45
CA ILE A 681 12.81 5.11 4.81
C ILE A 681 13.38 6.25 5.66
N ASN A 682 13.01 7.51 5.41
CA ASN A 682 13.60 8.64 6.12
C ASN A 682 13.22 8.64 7.61
N PRO A 683 11.94 8.44 7.99
CA PRO A 683 11.59 8.22 9.39
C PRO A 683 12.34 7.04 10.02
N ALA A 684 12.52 5.95 9.27
CA ALA A 684 13.23 4.77 9.77
C ALA A 684 14.73 5.01 9.99
N ILE A 685 15.39 5.80 9.12
CA ILE A 685 16.79 6.21 9.28
C ILE A 685 16.93 7.13 10.49
N THR A 686 16.08 8.17 10.56
CA THR A 686 16.08 9.16 11.65
C THR A 686 15.97 8.53 13.02
N HIS A 687 15.17 7.47 13.17
CA HIS A 687 14.95 6.80 14.45
C HIS A 687 15.75 5.50 14.64
N GLY A 688 16.73 5.22 13.78
CA GLY A 688 17.64 4.09 13.97
C GLY A 688 17.01 2.70 13.79
N ILE A 689 15.94 2.59 13.00
CA ILE A 689 15.18 1.35 12.77
C ILE A 689 15.19 0.88 11.30
N SER A 690 15.91 1.60 10.43
CA SER A 690 15.99 1.32 8.98
C SER A 690 16.58 -0.06 8.64
N HIS A 691 17.24 -0.72 9.57
CA HIS A 691 17.76 -2.08 9.40
C HIS A 691 16.65 -3.15 9.38
N LEU A 692 15.46 -2.85 9.90
CA LEU A 692 14.33 -3.78 9.92
C LEU A 692 13.12 -3.32 9.09
N VAL A 693 12.89 -2.01 8.93
CA VAL A 693 11.68 -1.48 8.27
C VAL A 693 12.01 -0.28 7.35
N GLY A 694 10.96 0.29 6.74
CA GLY A 694 11.04 1.55 5.99
C GLY A 694 11.28 1.40 4.49
N SER A 695 11.39 0.18 3.94
CA SER A 695 11.49 -0.04 2.49
C SER A 695 11.24 -1.50 2.11
N VAL A 696 10.95 -1.72 0.84
CA VAL A 696 10.82 -3.07 0.24
C VAL A 696 12.19 -3.58 -0.18
N GLU A 697 12.97 -4.05 0.80
CA GLU A 697 14.35 -4.53 0.59
C GLU A 697 14.59 -5.88 1.27
N VAL A 698 15.43 -6.72 0.66
CA VAL A 698 15.82 -8.03 1.22
C VAL A 698 16.48 -7.86 2.60
N GLY A 699 16.09 -8.71 3.55
CA GLY A 699 16.57 -8.71 4.94
C GLY A 699 15.65 -7.96 5.90
N LYS A 700 14.81 -7.05 5.40
CA LYS A 700 13.82 -6.31 6.19
C LYS A 700 12.58 -7.14 6.49
N LEU A 701 11.79 -6.68 7.45
CA LEU A 701 10.47 -7.25 7.73
C LEU A 701 9.57 -7.09 6.51
N ALA A 702 8.76 -8.11 6.25
CA ALA A 702 7.72 -8.06 5.22
C ALA A 702 6.51 -7.26 5.71
N ASP A 703 6.76 -6.00 6.09
CA ASP A 703 5.77 -4.99 6.43
C ASP A 703 5.38 -4.27 5.13
N LEU A 704 4.36 -4.80 4.46
CA LEU A 704 4.01 -4.46 3.08
C LEU A 704 2.55 -4.04 2.98
N VAL A 705 2.26 -3.11 2.08
CA VAL A 705 0.91 -2.64 1.80
C VAL A 705 0.61 -2.83 0.32
N LEU A 706 -0.53 -3.45 0.04
CA LEU A 706 -1.00 -3.71 -1.31
C LEU A 706 -2.11 -2.73 -1.68
N TRP A 707 -1.99 -2.13 -2.86
CA TRP A 707 -2.88 -1.10 -3.36
C TRP A 707 -3.38 -1.49 -4.74
N LYS A 708 -4.68 -1.33 -4.98
CA LYS A 708 -5.16 -1.14 -6.35
C LYS A 708 -4.65 0.22 -6.86
N PRO A 709 -4.15 0.33 -8.12
CA PRO A 709 -3.72 1.60 -8.70
C PRO A 709 -4.76 2.72 -8.52
N GLU A 710 -6.03 2.42 -8.70
CA GLU A 710 -7.12 3.39 -8.57
C GLU A 710 -7.40 3.83 -7.13
N ASN A 711 -6.89 3.12 -6.13
CA ASN A 711 -7.04 3.46 -4.69
C ASN A 711 -5.69 3.83 -4.03
N PHE A 712 -4.61 3.89 -4.81
CA PHE A 712 -3.26 4.15 -4.30
C PHE A 712 -3.23 5.46 -3.51
N GLY A 713 -2.65 5.40 -2.31
CA GLY A 713 -2.52 6.54 -1.42
C GLY A 713 -3.80 6.94 -0.66
N ALA A 714 -4.96 6.35 -0.98
CA ALA A 714 -6.22 6.59 -0.27
C ALA A 714 -6.63 5.40 0.61
N LYS A 715 -6.84 4.22 0.02
CA LYS A 715 -7.38 3.05 0.71
C LYS A 715 -6.67 1.76 0.23
N PRO A 716 -5.83 1.12 1.06
CA PRO A 716 -5.16 -0.11 0.65
C PRO A 716 -6.15 -1.29 0.58
N GLU A 717 -5.80 -2.28 -0.23
CA GLU A 717 -6.50 -3.56 -0.29
C GLU A 717 -6.13 -4.43 0.92
N MET A 718 -4.87 -4.39 1.33
CA MET A 718 -4.30 -5.28 2.33
C MET A 718 -3.05 -4.69 2.99
N VAL A 719 -2.87 -4.94 4.28
CA VAL A 719 -1.68 -4.60 5.07
C VAL A 719 -1.12 -5.86 5.71
N LEU A 720 0.19 -6.08 5.54
CA LEU A 720 0.93 -7.19 6.11
C LEU A 720 1.86 -6.68 7.21
N LYS A 721 2.00 -7.47 8.27
CA LYS A 721 3.07 -7.35 9.26
C LYS A 721 3.88 -8.63 9.24
N SER A 722 5.19 -8.51 8.99
CA SER A 722 6.09 -9.66 8.86
C SER A 722 5.50 -10.77 7.98
N GLY A 723 4.92 -10.43 6.84
CA GLY A 723 4.35 -11.41 5.88
C GLY A 723 2.96 -11.94 6.23
N VAL A 724 2.37 -11.54 7.37
CA VAL A 724 1.04 -12.00 7.79
C VAL A 724 0.03 -10.87 7.63
N ILE A 725 -1.14 -11.17 7.05
CA ILE A 725 -2.20 -10.20 6.81
C ILE A 725 -2.82 -9.76 8.15
N THR A 726 -2.76 -8.46 8.44
CA THR A 726 -3.30 -7.86 9.67
C THR A 726 -4.54 -7.00 9.41
N TRP A 727 -4.67 -6.45 8.21
CA TRP A 727 -5.82 -5.65 7.78
C TRP A 727 -6.11 -5.89 6.31
N ALA A 728 -7.39 -5.99 5.92
CA ALA A 728 -7.78 -6.13 4.52
C ALA A 728 -9.19 -5.60 4.24
N GLN A 729 -9.46 -5.17 3.01
CA GLN A 729 -10.83 -4.97 2.52
C GLN A 729 -11.55 -6.31 2.50
N MET A 730 -12.68 -6.40 3.20
CA MET A 730 -13.43 -7.65 3.33
C MET A 730 -14.93 -7.38 3.38
N GLY A 731 -15.66 -8.15 2.56
CA GLY A 731 -17.11 -8.13 2.45
C GLY A 731 -17.85 -8.74 3.64
N ASP A 732 -19.11 -9.12 3.39
CA ASP A 732 -19.95 -9.86 4.33
C ASP A 732 -19.30 -11.20 4.72
N ALA A 733 -19.03 -11.38 6.01
CA ALA A 733 -18.37 -12.57 6.55
C ALA A 733 -19.21 -13.86 6.41
N ASN A 734 -20.52 -13.75 6.19
CA ASN A 734 -21.39 -14.90 5.93
C ASN A 734 -21.54 -15.24 4.44
N ALA A 735 -21.05 -14.39 3.55
CA ALA A 735 -21.28 -14.56 2.13
C ALA A 735 -20.56 -15.77 1.54
N SER A 736 -21.07 -16.25 0.40
CA SER A 736 -20.45 -17.33 -0.39
C SER A 736 -19.07 -16.98 -0.95
N ILE A 737 -18.78 -15.68 -1.12
CA ILE A 737 -17.50 -15.13 -1.60
C ILE A 737 -17.16 -13.82 -0.87
N PRO A 738 -15.87 -13.45 -0.74
CA PRO A 738 -15.41 -12.36 0.13
C PRO A 738 -15.72 -10.94 -0.38
N THR A 739 -16.23 -10.79 -1.60
CA THR A 739 -16.45 -9.51 -2.29
C THR A 739 -17.87 -8.96 -2.15
N VAL A 740 -18.76 -9.69 -1.46
CA VAL A 740 -20.15 -9.30 -1.23
C VAL A 740 -20.25 -8.11 -0.26
N GLN A 741 -21.07 -7.12 -0.59
CA GLN A 741 -21.24 -5.92 0.23
C GLN A 741 -21.92 -6.20 1.59
N PRO A 742 -21.60 -5.43 2.66
CA PRO A 742 -20.66 -4.30 2.66
C PRO A 742 -19.19 -4.73 2.74
N SER A 743 -18.37 -4.17 1.84
CA SER A 743 -16.92 -4.32 1.86
C SER A 743 -16.27 -3.08 2.49
N TYR A 744 -15.49 -3.28 3.54
CA TYR A 744 -14.67 -2.25 4.18
C TYR A 744 -13.44 -2.87 4.84
N GLY A 745 -12.51 -2.04 5.32
CA GLY A 745 -11.30 -2.49 6.00
C GLY A 745 -11.62 -3.19 7.33
N ARG A 746 -11.10 -4.40 7.52
CA ARG A 746 -11.31 -5.21 8.74
C ARG A 746 -10.01 -5.77 9.30
N PRO A 747 -9.93 -5.99 10.62
CA PRO A 747 -8.85 -6.73 11.24
C PRO A 747 -8.84 -8.19 10.74
N MET A 748 -7.65 -8.72 10.43
CA MET A 748 -7.45 -10.09 9.92
C MET A 748 -6.73 -10.96 10.96
N TRP A 749 -6.44 -12.22 10.63
CA TRP A 749 -5.84 -13.17 11.59
C TRP A 749 -4.55 -12.67 12.24
N GLY A 750 -3.71 -11.91 11.52
CA GLY A 750 -2.50 -11.32 12.07
C GLY A 750 -2.73 -10.23 13.12
N SER A 751 -3.96 -9.72 13.28
CA SER A 751 -4.28 -8.68 14.26
C SER A 751 -4.64 -9.23 15.65
N PHE A 752 -4.84 -10.55 15.80
CA PHE A 752 -5.12 -11.13 17.11
C PHE A 752 -3.89 -11.07 18.01
N PRO A 753 -4.03 -10.83 19.33
CA PRO A 753 -2.90 -10.45 20.19
C PRO A 753 -1.65 -11.33 20.12
N ALA A 754 -1.81 -12.66 20.17
CA ALA A 754 -0.68 -13.58 20.11
C ALA A 754 0.03 -13.55 18.74
N ALA A 755 -0.72 -13.46 17.64
CA ALA A 755 -0.16 -13.36 16.30
C ALA A 755 0.50 -11.98 16.08
N ALA A 756 -0.17 -10.92 16.54
CA ALA A 756 0.32 -9.55 16.45
C ALA A 756 1.69 -9.36 17.13
N ALA A 757 1.89 -10.00 18.29
CA ALA A 757 3.16 -9.99 19.01
C ALA A 757 4.30 -10.67 18.23
N LEU A 758 4.02 -11.80 17.56
CA LEU A 758 5.01 -12.53 16.75
C LEU A 758 5.43 -11.75 15.49
N ASN A 759 4.51 -10.95 14.94
CA ASN A 759 4.66 -10.31 13.63
C ASN A 759 5.10 -8.83 13.72
N SER A 760 5.32 -8.31 14.93
CA SER A 760 5.62 -6.90 15.19
C SER A 760 6.81 -6.72 16.13
N VAL A 761 7.29 -5.48 16.26
CA VAL A 761 8.47 -5.12 17.06
C VAL A 761 8.19 -3.98 18.02
N ALA A 762 8.73 -4.07 19.24
CA ALA A 762 8.91 -2.92 20.12
C ALA A 762 10.35 -2.40 19.98
N PHE A 763 10.53 -1.24 19.35
CA PHE A 763 11.82 -0.58 19.28
C PHE A 763 12.09 0.18 20.58
N VAL A 764 13.26 -0.05 21.16
CA VAL A 764 13.66 0.45 22.48
C VAL A 764 15.13 0.87 22.47
N SER A 765 15.60 1.56 23.50
CA SER A 765 17.03 1.84 23.64
C SER A 765 17.84 0.56 23.81
N ARG A 766 19.06 0.54 23.26
CA ARG A 766 19.99 -0.58 23.44
C ARG A 766 20.28 -0.88 24.91
N VAL A 767 20.48 0.16 25.71
CA VAL A 767 20.77 0.02 27.14
C VAL A 767 19.66 -0.71 27.88
N SER A 768 18.38 -0.52 27.52
CA SER A 768 17.25 -1.17 28.19
C SER A 768 17.19 -2.69 27.94
N ILE A 769 17.76 -3.16 26.82
CA ILE A 769 17.94 -4.58 26.51
C ILE A 769 19.14 -5.12 27.29
N GLU A 770 20.29 -4.44 27.20
CA GLU A 770 21.56 -4.87 27.81
C GLU A 770 21.48 -4.96 29.34
N THR A 771 20.74 -4.05 30.00
CA THR A 771 20.53 -4.10 31.46
C THR A 771 19.46 -5.09 31.89
N GLY A 772 18.80 -5.77 30.96
CA GLY A 772 17.69 -6.70 31.25
C GLY A 772 16.38 -6.03 31.66
N THR A 773 16.27 -4.70 31.55
CA THR A 773 15.06 -3.96 31.94
C THR A 773 13.86 -4.39 31.11
N ILE A 774 14.01 -4.46 29.78
CA ILE A 774 12.92 -4.86 28.88
C ILE A 774 12.53 -6.32 29.10
N ALA A 775 13.51 -7.20 29.29
CA ALA A 775 13.23 -8.61 29.63
C ALA A 775 12.41 -8.75 30.92
N SER A 776 12.64 -7.87 31.92
CA SER A 776 11.88 -7.86 33.17
C SER A 776 10.40 -7.49 33.02
N TYR A 777 9.98 -6.96 31.87
CA TYR A 777 8.59 -6.58 31.61
C TYR A 777 7.73 -7.76 31.17
N GLY A 778 8.33 -8.88 30.72
CA GLY A 778 7.61 -10.10 30.35
C GLY A 778 6.70 -9.96 29.13
N LEU A 779 7.12 -9.13 28.16
CA LEU A 779 6.38 -8.85 26.93
C LEU A 779 6.53 -10.00 25.92
N SER A 780 5.48 -10.24 25.14
CA SER A 780 5.47 -11.28 24.09
C SER A 780 6.07 -10.77 22.78
N LYS A 781 5.90 -9.49 22.48
CA LYS A 781 6.43 -8.83 21.29
C LYS A 781 7.94 -8.70 21.41
N ARG A 782 8.66 -9.02 20.33
CA ARG A 782 10.12 -8.91 20.33
C ARG A 782 10.56 -7.45 20.48
N ALA A 783 11.58 -7.24 21.31
CA ALA A 783 12.21 -5.95 21.48
C ALA A 783 13.48 -5.87 20.63
N GLU A 784 13.64 -4.79 19.87
CA GLU A 784 14.81 -4.54 19.01
C GLU A 784 15.43 -3.18 19.36
N PRO A 785 16.77 -3.08 19.43
CA PRO A 785 17.42 -1.83 19.78
C PRO A 785 17.35 -0.84 18.62
N VAL A 786 17.11 0.44 18.93
CA VAL A 786 17.49 1.53 18.03
C VAL A 786 19.01 1.71 18.04
N PHE A 787 19.58 2.10 16.90
CA PHE A 787 20.99 2.42 16.80
C PHE A 787 21.31 3.35 15.61
N ASN A 788 22.47 3.99 15.69
CA ASN A 788 22.95 4.97 14.72
C ASN A 788 21.97 6.15 14.56
N CYS A 789 21.43 6.65 15.66
CA CYS A 789 20.53 7.81 15.67
C CYS A 789 21.29 9.14 15.64
N ARG A 790 22.57 9.14 16.04
CA ARG A 790 23.34 10.35 16.37
C ARG A 790 24.38 10.76 15.32
N ASN A 791 24.68 9.87 14.37
CA ASN A 791 25.61 10.15 13.27
C ASN A 791 24.89 10.53 11.96
N VAL A 792 23.56 10.46 11.95
CA VAL A 792 22.73 10.74 10.77
C VAL A 792 22.62 12.24 10.59
N THR A 793 22.76 12.68 9.36
CA THR A 793 22.66 14.08 8.94
C THR A 793 21.63 14.23 7.84
N LYS A 794 21.36 15.47 7.39
CA LYS A 794 20.49 15.73 6.25
C LYS A 794 20.93 14.97 4.99
N GLU A 795 22.24 14.79 4.78
CA GLU A 795 22.80 14.06 3.63
C GLU A 795 22.39 12.58 3.60
N ASP A 796 21.99 12.01 4.74
CA ASP A 796 21.55 10.61 4.82
C ASP A 796 20.10 10.41 4.39
N MET A 797 19.31 11.49 4.32
CA MET A 797 17.88 11.49 3.99
C MET A 797 17.67 11.21 2.50
N LYS A 798 17.15 10.02 2.20
CA LYS A 798 17.01 9.53 0.82
C LYS A 798 16.12 10.46 0.02
N TRP A 799 16.65 10.94 -1.11
CA TRP A 799 16.01 11.87 -2.04
C TRP A 799 15.60 13.23 -1.45
N ASN A 800 16.00 13.51 -0.20
CA ASN A 800 15.56 14.69 0.55
C ASN A 800 16.71 15.26 1.40
N ASP A 801 17.84 15.48 0.75
CA ASP A 801 19.12 15.89 1.30
C ASP A 801 19.48 17.36 1.02
N ALA A 802 18.56 18.14 0.46
CA ALA A 802 18.84 19.52 0.08
C ALA A 802 19.10 20.42 1.31
N LEU A 803 20.11 21.29 1.22
CA LEU A 803 20.53 22.23 2.27
C LEU A 803 20.53 23.67 1.72
N PRO A 804 19.36 24.23 1.36
CA PRO A 804 19.29 25.60 0.87
C PRO A 804 19.70 26.60 1.96
N ASN A 805 20.30 27.72 1.57
CA ASN A 805 20.49 28.84 2.49
C ASN A 805 19.15 29.53 2.73
N MET A 806 18.59 29.33 3.93
CA MET A 806 17.27 29.82 4.29
C MET A 806 17.32 31.22 4.89
N ALA A 807 16.30 32.03 4.58
CA ALA A 807 16.03 33.30 5.24
C ALA A 807 14.51 33.51 5.36
N VAL A 808 14.07 34.16 6.44
CA VAL A 808 12.68 34.59 6.63
C VAL A 808 12.70 36.07 6.98
N ASP A 809 11.88 36.86 6.29
CA ASP A 809 11.71 38.27 6.64
C ASP A 809 10.87 38.40 7.92
N PRO A 810 11.34 39.12 8.95
CA PRO A 810 10.66 39.14 10.25
C PRO A 810 9.35 39.95 10.27
N GLU A 811 9.07 40.76 9.25
CA GLU A 811 7.85 41.58 9.19
C GLU A 811 6.83 41.02 8.20
N SER A 812 7.29 40.61 7.02
CA SER A 812 6.45 40.09 5.93
C SER A 812 6.32 38.57 5.92
N TYR A 813 7.18 37.87 6.68
CA TYR A 813 7.27 36.40 6.71
C TYR A 813 7.65 35.75 5.38
N GLU A 814 8.10 36.54 4.39
CA GLU A 814 8.62 36.03 3.12
C GLU A 814 9.75 35.02 3.38
N VAL A 815 9.58 33.80 2.90
CA VAL A 815 10.60 32.75 2.98
C VAL A 815 11.44 32.73 1.72
N ARG A 816 12.76 32.72 1.87
CA ARG A 816 13.71 32.61 0.77
C ARG A 816 14.63 31.40 0.96
N ALA A 817 14.87 30.66 -0.13
CA ALA A 817 15.85 29.59 -0.23
C ALA A 817 16.86 29.98 -1.32
N ASP A 818 18.14 30.07 -0.96
CA ASP A 818 19.21 30.52 -1.84
C ASP A 818 18.92 31.90 -2.49
N GLY A 819 18.26 32.77 -1.71
CA GLY A 819 17.83 34.12 -2.13
C GLY A 819 16.53 34.17 -2.95
N MET A 820 16.01 33.01 -3.40
CA MET A 820 14.78 32.92 -4.19
C MET A 820 13.56 32.83 -3.28
N LEU A 821 12.52 33.62 -3.58
CA LEU A 821 11.23 33.53 -2.87
C LEU A 821 10.64 32.12 -3.06
N VAL A 822 10.30 31.49 -1.94
CA VAL A 822 9.76 30.13 -1.90
C VAL A 822 8.27 30.23 -1.59
N ASP A 823 7.46 30.35 -2.63
CA ASP A 823 6.03 30.60 -2.51
C ASP A 823 5.22 29.80 -3.53
N ILE A 824 3.97 29.53 -3.21
CA ILE A 824 3.00 28.83 -4.06
C ILE A 824 1.56 29.14 -3.65
N GLU A 825 0.71 29.39 -4.62
CA GLU A 825 -0.72 29.63 -4.42
C GLU A 825 -1.43 28.43 -3.74
N PRO A 826 -2.52 28.67 -2.98
CA PRO A 826 -3.30 27.61 -2.36
C PRO A 826 -4.06 26.78 -3.40
N ALA A 827 -4.06 25.45 -3.23
CA ALA A 827 -4.88 24.59 -4.07
C ALA A 827 -6.38 24.79 -3.78
N THR A 828 -7.19 24.79 -4.84
CA THR A 828 -8.66 24.91 -4.75
C THR A 828 -9.36 23.55 -4.71
N THR A 829 -8.71 22.53 -5.25
CA THR A 829 -9.11 21.12 -5.21
C THR A 829 -7.89 20.24 -4.99
N LEU A 830 -8.10 19.04 -4.46
CA LEU A 830 -7.06 18.04 -4.28
C LEU A 830 -7.56 16.65 -4.68
N PRO A 831 -6.68 15.77 -5.19
CA PRO A 831 -6.99 14.35 -5.35
C PRO A 831 -7.09 13.65 -4.00
N LEU A 832 -7.43 12.36 -4.01
CA LEU A 832 -7.51 11.51 -2.81
C LEU A 832 -8.46 12.09 -1.74
N GLY A 833 -9.51 12.79 -2.18
CA GLY A 833 -10.50 13.48 -1.34
C GLY A 833 -11.91 12.94 -1.56
N LYS A 834 -12.81 13.79 -2.07
CA LYS A 834 -14.24 13.49 -2.29
C LYS A 834 -14.49 12.24 -3.13
N GLU A 835 -13.56 11.90 -4.02
CA GLU A 835 -13.62 10.71 -4.87
C GLU A 835 -13.65 9.40 -4.06
N TYR A 836 -13.10 9.38 -2.84
CA TYR A 836 -12.92 8.17 -2.04
C TYR A 836 -13.64 8.18 -0.69
N ASN A 837 -13.98 9.35 -0.16
CA ASN A 837 -14.48 9.45 1.21
C ASN A 837 -16.01 9.54 1.25
N PHE A 838 -16.62 8.90 2.25
CA PHE A 838 -18.05 9.04 2.51
C PHE A 838 -18.39 10.40 3.13
N PHE A 839 -17.44 11.02 3.82
CA PHE A 839 -17.60 12.29 4.55
C PHE A 839 -16.41 13.20 4.29
#